data_AF-A0A1E7H007-F1
#
_entry.id   AF-A0A1E7H007-F1
#
_cell.length_a   1.000
_cell.length_b   1.000
_cell.length_c   1.000
_cell.angle_alpha   90.00
_cell.angle_beta   90.00
_cell.angle_gamma   90.00
#
_symmetry.space_group_name_H-M   'P 1'
#
loop_
_entity.id
_entity.type
_entity.pdbx_description
1 polymer ?
#
loop_
_entity_poly.entity_id
_entity_poly.type
_entity_poly.pdbx_seq_one_letter_code
_entity_poly.pdbx_strand_id
1 'polypeptide(L)'
;MILKGKLYAETPIFRGNARNTLFTRDGDGTHRLVSLAGEITGTAQSLMDAFVGESGNGKNIGLLNRMWQRLYDSPLPNNLITSVDCKLQKESYPRNNFFDMRMGIKLDEDRWAAEANANYKMETVLRNSVFDIIISVKESILQRDENEARLYYLLQEIKEGRFWFGAGKSKGLGRVRLEMNLPFSVPESPPRLRTGANHLRMDLTFSTTNPVLVGWNWGKVDPQTETFSSIEAHLLIEAMKNIPKPIRDRLEMALGGPILSPDDWKQKFASYLPRIISIWLKERSSAEVETWVLLSSGMAKLKKGKHALTEKLLSKIKPLVDKPFPSQDAADAAFKEALGKKANMAKRVVKVIEHQRQIQQHLDKDAWLQVADSLGLDKTLAERLADKAQDETSMAKILTPACLEILPRLYQQVDQQVKLLQSDAWVDAEVMNREEHLRIKTMLLGGKISEDQWNDPAIPPEGVSPTTWAEFIDAHSRVKYRHMLNTKNLNKSITNDKNQIEFLKSYRDQTRQELAQPHHIDFRAGGVSSREVSREYGKPYDTVFMRMLSWVPSSQEKGSWETYVPGSTIKGAFRKRASQTLKTLWGESDKTTRILTRIFGAQGQRALVFFSDAYLVDPSNPKSSWCSMDGIKMDPKTGLPIETAKRDYLFAYGDNLSFYLQIDIQDIEQQDIEAVSLLLHLLQDFQRGDVPLGGAKTSGFGWVEAKVSKLTWLTGDSMSVHQKLFGEQSLSQKGLWQGLELEGEKAESLLRPSCPFLSERGADLPPPTARAGFISHRAFGGLCGTLAVEAEVLTPINIRQSGEPSFKATLDDGPVNGWDFFSLAPPEAEQRGSNLVYALPSRSIKGMLRHIYSIVSDSRVESGDISRLSPSDSLFGWVGTGHNQAIMGRVSFSFGIFEEPDLAWFEVPYPYGDWQYVGGQWKNIPGASVPRYLIDNNWRLFPHAPLAPIARRLDGFEADTVKARYFRAILPGTRSRFTIRFWNLLEDELQKLLWCVVLEPGLALKMGNNRYLGFGSLRFRILPDSFMIDWNKRYSGGSEEDWRLPLDVDKWLNPNAIKHYTELQKALNAKHL
;
A
#
# COMPACT_ATOMS: atom_id res chain seq x y z
N MET A 1 26.15 -5.72 -37.10
CA MET A 1 26.26 -6.37 -35.78
C MET A 1 24.91 -6.35 -35.05
N ILE A 2 24.61 -7.36 -34.24
CA ILE A 2 23.37 -7.47 -33.44
C ILE A 2 23.74 -7.61 -31.96
N LEU A 3 23.23 -6.72 -31.11
CA LEU A 3 23.36 -6.80 -29.66
C LEU A 3 22.07 -7.36 -29.06
N LYS A 4 22.16 -8.37 -28.21
CA LYS A 4 21.00 -8.99 -27.53
C LYS A 4 21.19 -8.91 -26.03
N GLY A 5 20.14 -8.52 -25.32
CA GLY A 5 20.13 -8.44 -23.87
C GLY A 5 18.72 -8.44 -23.29
N LYS A 6 18.63 -8.13 -22.00
CA LYS A 6 17.39 -8.01 -21.25
C LYS A 6 17.31 -6.63 -20.61
N LEU A 7 16.13 -6.03 -20.62
CA LEU A 7 15.84 -4.77 -19.96
C LEU A 7 14.91 -5.05 -18.77
N TYR A 8 15.40 -4.83 -17.57
CA TYR A 8 14.67 -5.03 -16.32
C TYR A 8 13.96 -3.75 -15.91
N ALA A 9 12.65 -3.83 -15.66
CA ALA A 9 11.88 -2.73 -15.09
C ALA A 9 12.12 -2.62 -13.57
N GLU A 10 13.13 -1.84 -13.15
CA GLU A 10 13.40 -1.62 -11.72
C GLU A 10 12.26 -0.91 -10.99
N THR A 11 11.44 -0.19 -11.75
CA THR A 11 10.19 0.45 -11.30
C THR A 11 9.10 0.21 -12.34
N PRO A 12 7.80 0.31 -11.97
CA PRO A 12 6.72 0.13 -12.93
C PRO A 12 6.79 1.10 -14.10
N ILE A 13 6.38 0.64 -15.28
CA ILE A 13 6.47 1.43 -16.51
C ILE A 13 5.07 1.90 -16.91
N PHE A 14 4.96 3.20 -17.19
CA PHE A 14 3.76 3.82 -17.78
C PHE A 14 4.12 4.39 -19.16
N ARG A 15 3.36 4.11 -20.22
CA ARG A 15 3.69 4.61 -21.58
C ARG A 15 3.31 6.08 -21.80
N GLY A 16 2.21 6.54 -21.17
CA GLY A 16 1.82 7.95 -21.08
C GLY A 16 1.45 8.71 -22.34
N ASN A 17 0.47 8.22 -23.11
CA ASN A 17 -0.16 9.02 -24.16
C ASN A 17 -1.70 8.97 -24.09
N ALA A 18 -2.23 9.70 -23.10
CA ALA A 18 -3.63 9.97 -22.74
C ALA A 18 -4.02 9.40 -21.37
N ARG A 19 -4.95 10.09 -20.69
CA ARG A 19 -5.53 9.70 -19.41
C ARG A 19 -6.16 8.28 -19.40
N ASN A 20 -6.23 7.59 -20.54
CA ASN A 20 -7.04 6.37 -20.77
C ASN A 20 -6.43 5.35 -21.77
N THR A 21 -5.12 5.26 -21.99
CA THR A 21 -4.55 4.33 -23.03
C THR A 21 -3.51 3.35 -22.48
N LEU A 22 -3.85 2.08 -22.66
CA LEU A 22 -3.05 0.88 -22.40
C LEU A 22 -1.82 0.79 -23.33
N PHE A 23 -0.88 -0.09 -22.98
CA PHE A 23 0.17 -0.56 -23.90
C PHE A 23 -0.46 -1.04 -25.24
N THR A 24 0.23 -0.86 -26.38
CA THR A 24 -0.29 -1.38 -27.67
C THR A 24 -0.17 -2.90 -27.67
N ARG A 25 -1.22 -3.58 -28.17
CA ARG A 25 -1.35 -5.03 -28.14
C ARG A 25 -1.52 -5.59 -29.58
N ASP A 26 -0.43 -5.99 -30.24
CA ASP A 26 -0.28 -6.71 -31.56
C ASP A 26 -0.58 -5.96 -32.88
N GLY A 27 -0.12 -6.32 -34.10
CA GLY A 27 0.75 -7.42 -34.59
C GLY A 27 0.96 -7.48 -36.14
N ASP A 28 0.19 -6.76 -36.98
CA ASP A 28 0.35 -6.77 -38.46
C ASP A 28 0.41 -5.38 -39.14
N GLY A 29 0.30 -4.30 -38.37
CA GLY A 29 0.92 -3.00 -38.67
C GLY A 29 0.40 -2.20 -39.87
N THR A 30 -0.65 -2.60 -40.58
CA THR A 30 -1.03 -1.88 -41.83
C THR A 30 -1.82 -0.59 -41.59
N HIS A 31 -2.50 -0.41 -40.44
CA HIS A 31 -3.19 0.84 -40.11
C HIS A 31 -3.05 1.25 -38.65
N ARG A 32 -2.73 2.54 -38.41
CA ARG A 32 -2.57 3.21 -37.10
C ARG A 32 -3.84 3.12 -36.23
N LEU A 33 -4.07 1.98 -35.59
CA LEU A 33 -5.12 1.72 -34.62
C LEU A 33 -4.53 1.01 -33.38
N VAL A 34 -5.14 1.25 -32.22
CA VAL A 34 -4.75 0.71 -30.91
C VAL A 34 -5.69 -0.46 -30.61
N SER A 35 -5.16 -1.66 -30.43
CA SER A 35 -5.89 -2.92 -30.16
C SER A 35 -5.79 -3.38 -28.69
N LEU A 36 -6.76 -4.22 -28.31
CA LEU A 36 -7.08 -4.72 -26.96
C LEU A 36 -6.28 -5.97 -26.57
N ALA A 37 -6.44 -6.42 -25.31
CA ALA A 37 -5.81 -7.60 -24.67
C ALA A 37 -4.99 -8.55 -25.58
N GLY A 38 -3.67 -8.61 -25.34
CA GLY A 38 -2.66 -9.15 -26.24
C GLY A 38 -1.28 -8.60 -25.89
N GLU A 39 -0.22 -9.17 -26.48
CA GLU A 39 1.20 -8.97 -26.17
C GLU A 39 1.61 -7.47 -26.09
N ILE A 40 2.42 -7.03 -25.12
CA ILE A 40 3.20 -5.78 -25.20
C ILE A 40 4.24 -5.93 -26.31
N THR A 41 3.77 -5.74 -27.53
CA THR A 41 4.55 -5.60 -28.74
C THR A 41 4.36 -4.19 -29.28
N GLY A 42 5.43 -3.62 -29.83
CA GLY A 42 5.33 -2.44 -30.66
C GLY A 42 5.59 -2.84 -32.11
N THR A 43 4.98 -2.14 -33.06
CA THR A 43 5.52 -2.18 -34.42
C THR A 43 6.98 -1.75 -34.37
N ALA A 44 7.86 -2.39 -35.15
CA ALA A 44 9.29 -2.04 -35.19
C ALA A 44 9.49 -0.52 -35.32
N GLN A 45 8.62 0.17 -36.06
CA GLN A 45 8.62 1.63 -36.20
C GLN A 45 8.28 2.39 -34.91
N SER A 46 7.29 1.97 -34.12
CA SER A 46 6.89 2.67 -32.89
C SER A 46 7.93 2.54 -31.78
N LEU A 47 8.63 1.41 -31.73
CA LEU A 47 9.76 1.18 -30.81
C LEU A 47 11.03 1.87 -31.31
N MET A 48 11.25 1.88 -32.62
CA MET A 48 12.28 2.70 -33.27
C MET A 48 12.09 4.18 -32.95
N ASP A 49 10.89 4.74 -33.09
CA ASP A 49 10.61 6.14 -32.75
C ASP A 49 10.80 6.42 -31.25
N ALA A 50 10.55 5.42 -30.39
CA ALA A 50 10.72 5.55 -28.94
C ALA A 50 12.20 5.53 -28.50
N PHE A 51 13.06 4.73 -29.15
CA PHE A 51 14.47 4.59 -28.77
C PHE A 51 15.43 5.38 -29.68
N VAL A 52 15.23 5.40 -31.00
CA VAL A 52 16.24 5.81 -32.00
C VAL A 52 15.73 6.78 -33.09
N GLY A 53 14.44 7.14 -33.11
CA GLY A 53 13.86 7.99 -34.15
C GLY A 53 13.81 9.49 -33.84
N GLU A 54 13.38 10.27 -34.82
CA GLU A 54 13.02 11.69 -34.67
C GLU A 54 11.73 11.97 -35.42
N SER A 55 10.75 12.63 -34.80
CA SER A 55 9.53 13.01 -35.51
C SER A 55 9.83 14.08 -36.55
N GLY A 56 9.10 14.11 -37.67
CA GLY A 56 9.34 15.06 -38.77
C GLY A 56 9.21 16.55 -38.43
N ASN A 57 8.82 16.90 -37.20
CA ASN A 57 8.82 18.27 -36.65
C ASN A 57 9.92 18.50 -35.59
N GLY A 58 10.84 17.55 -35.39
CA GLY A 58 11.94 17.57 -34.42
C GLY A 58 11.51 17.49 -32.94
N LYS A 59 10.21 17.46 -32.63
CA LYS A 59 9.72 17.56 -31.24
C LYS A 59 9.91 16.28 -30.43
N ASN A 60 9.93 15.12 -31.08
CA ASN A 60 10.11 13.82 -30.42
C ASN A 60 11.38 13.15 -30.92
N ILE A 61 12.41 13.17 -30.08
CA ILE A 61 13.66 12.44 -30.30
C ILE A 61 13.60 11.12 -29.51
N GLY A 62 14.14 10.04 -30.04
CA GLY A 62 14.24 8.72 -29.40
C GLY A 62 15.09 8.78 -28.13
N LEU A 63 14.82 7.90 -27.17
CA LEU A 63 15.45 7.95 -25.84
C LEU A 63 16.97 7.70 -25.87
N LEU A 64 17.47 6.80 -26.72
CA LEU A 64 18.91 6.60 -26.93
C LEU A 64 19.52 7.82 -27.61
N ASN A 65 18.83 8.43 -28.58
CA ASN A 65 19.30 9.67 -29.21
C ASN A 65 19.38 10.82 -28.19
N ARG A 66 18.39 10.97 -27.31
CA ARG A 66 18.42 11.97 -26.23
C ARG A 66 19.56 11.72 -25.26
N MET A 67 19.81 10.46 -24.90
CA MET A 67 20.89 10.10 -24.00
C MET A 67 22.27 10.33 -24.63
N TRP A 68 22.42 9.98 -25.91
CA TRP A 68 23.63 10.26 -26.68
C TRP A 68 23.89 11.77 -26.77
N GLN A 69 22.88 12.56 -27.15
CA GLN A 69 22.97 14.02 -27.18
C GLN A 69 23.31 14.60 -25.79
N ARG A 70 22.69 14.06 -24.73
CA ARG A 70 22.99 14.46 -23.34
C ARG A 70 24.46 14.24 -23.00
N LEU A 71 25.02 13.07 -23.32
CA LEU A 71 26.37 12.69 -22.92
C LEU A 71 27.45 13.34 -23.79
N TYR A 72 27.22 13.51 -25.10
CA TYR A 72 28.29 13.83 -26.07
C TYR A 72 28.05 15.12 -26.87
N ASP A 73 26.99 15.87 -26.57
CA ASP A 73 26.61 17.12 -27.25
C ASP A 73 26.58 17.05 -28.79
N SER A 74 26.28 15.86 -29.31
CA SER A 74 26.21 15.59 -30.75
C SER A 74 25.05 14.65 -31.01
N PRO A 75 24.41 14.71 -32.19
CA PRO A 75 23.34 13.78 -32.52
C PRO A 75 23.92 12.36 -32.66
N LEU A 76 23.11 11.35 -32.33
CA LEU A 76 23.44 9.96 -32.65
C LEU A 76 23.68 9.87 -34.17
N PRO A 77 24.80 9.30 -34.65
CA PRO A 77 25.07 9.23 -36.08
C PRO A 77 23.95 8.51 -36.84
N ASN A 78 23.50 9.12 -37.95
CA ASN A 78 22.41 8.58 -38.76
C ASN A 78 22.69 7.13 -39.16
N ASN A 79 21.73 6.24 -38.91
CA ASN A 79 21.81 4.80 -39.17
C ASN A 79 22.89 4.04 -38.38
N LEU A 80 23.48 4.61 -37.32
CA LEU A 80 24.35 3.85 -36.42
C LEU A 80 23.58 2.70 -35.78
N ILE A 81 22.41 3.00 -35.20
CA ILE A 81 21.44 2.00 -34.75
C ILE A 81 20.34 1.94 -35.81
N THR A 82 20.22 0.80 -36.49
CA THR A 82 19.29 0.60 -37.61
C THR A 82 17.97 -0.02 -37.20
N SER A 83 17.93 -0.73 -36.07
CA SER A 83 16.69 -1.23 -35.47
C SER A 83 16.82 -1.43 -33.96
N VAL A 84 15.74 -1.21 -33.21
CA VAL A 84 15.59 -1.66 -31.82
C VAL A 84 14.30 -2.45 -31.71
N ASP A 85 14.40 -3.72 -31.31
CA ASP A 85 13.26 -4.54 -30.89
C ASP A 85 13.28 -4.65 -29.36
N CYS A 86 12.12 -4.49 -28.72
CA CYS A 86 11.98 -4.54 -27.27
C CYS A 86 10.62 -5.14 -26.93
N LYS A 87 10.60 -6.38 -26.47
CA LYS A 87 9.37 -7.16 -26.24
C LYS A 87 9.30 -7.62 -24.80
N LEU A 88 8.14 -7.46 -24.16
CA LEU A 88 7.93 -8.03 -22.82
C LEU A 88 8.01 -9.55 -22.94
N GLN A 89 8.81 -10.19 -22.07
CA GLN A 89 8.92 -11.64 -22.03
C GLN A 89 7.58 -12.28 -21.70
N LYS A 90 7.28 -13.45 -22.30
CA LYS A 90 6.03 -14.18 -22.04
C LYS A 90 5.84 -14.46 -20.55
N GLU A 91 6.94 -14.76 -19.87
CA GLU A 91 7.02 -15.01 -18.44
C GLU A 91 6.78 -13.76 -17.61
N SER A 92 6.73 -12.56 -18.19
CA SER A 92 6.36 -11.32 -17.48
C SER A 92 4.91 -10.89 -17.72
N TYR A 93 4.12 -11.67 -18.47
CA TYR A 93 2.68 -11.46 -18.59
C TYR A 93 1.95 -12.12 -17.43
N PRO A 94 1.19 -11.34 -16.65
CA PRO A 94 0.31 -11.90 -15.63
C PRO A 94 -0.85 -12.66 -16.25
N ARG A 95 -1.43 -13.63 -15.51
CA ARG A 95 -2.64 -14.36 -15.92
C ARG A 95 -3.73 -13.35 -16.33
N ASN A 96 -4.38 -13.59 -17.47
CA ASN A 96 -5.39 -12.70 -18.06
C ASN A 96 -4.89 -11.30 -18.50
N ASN A 97 -3.58 -11.11 -18.69
CA ASN A 97 -2.99 -9.81 -19.10
C ASN A 97 -3.33 -8.65 -18.13
N PHE A 98 -3.40 -8.98 -16.84
CA PHE A 98 -3.75 -8.06 -15.77
C PHE A 98 -2.56 -7.19 -15.28
N PHE A 99 -2.56 -5.89 -15.59
CA PHE A 99 -1.49 -4.98 -15.17
C PHE A 99 -1.81 -4.25 -13.85
N ASP A 100 -0.81 -3.59 -13.24
CA ASP A 100 -0.99 -2.83 -12.00
C ASP A 100 -1.71 -1.50 -12.28
N MET A 101 -2.43 -0.97 -11.27
CA MET A 101 -3.08 0.35 -11.33
C MET A 101 -2.45 1.30 -10.32
N ARG A 102 -1.78 2.34 -10.82
CA ARG A 102 -1.33 3.46 -10.01
C ARG A 102 -2.41 4.52 -9.92
N MET A 103 -2.80 4.84 -8.68
CA MET A 103 -3.70 5.95 -8.39
C MET A 103 -2.94 7.09 -7.74
N GLY A 104 -3.35 8.32 -8.03
CA GLY A 104 -2.94 9.48 -7.26
C GLY A 104 -4.07 10.45 -7.05
N ILE A 105 -3.99 11.16 -5.93
CA ILE A 105 -4.95 12.18 -5.52
C ILE A 105 -4.30 13.54 -5.72
N LYS A 106 -5.02 14.46 -6.35
CA LYS A 106 -4.63 15.87 -6.34
C LYS A 106 -5.10 16.50 -5.03
N LEU A 107 -4.19 17.19 -4.35
CA LEU A 107 -4.53 17.96 -3.16
C LEU A 107 -4.67 19.43 -3.54
N ASP A 108 -5.70 20.03 -2.98
CA ASP A 108 -5.89 21.47 -2.97
C ASP A 108 -4.92 22.11 -1.99
N GLU A 109 -4.21 23.15 -2.42
CA GLU A 109 -3.17 23.78 -1.60
C GLU A 109 -3.72 24.63 -0.46
N ASP A 110 -4.92 25.20 -0.62
CA ASP A 110 -5.57 26.01 0.42
C ASP A 110 -6.15 25.13 1.50
N ARG A 111 -6.84 24.06 1.10
CA ARG A 111 -7.55 23.17 2.03
C ARG A 111 -6.66 22.09 2.63
N TRP A 112 -5.56 21.78 1.94
CA TRP A 112 -4.74 20.59 2.18
C TRP A 112 -5.57 19.29 2.24
N ALA A 113 -6.60 19.22 1.38
CA ALA A 113 -7.52 18.11 1.26
C ALA A 113 -7.62 17.65 -0.19
N ALA A 114 -8.21 16.47 -0.41
CA ALA A 114 -8.42 15.95 -1.76
C ALA A 114 -9.31 16.89 -2.58
N GLU A 115 -8.92 17.11 -3.83
CA GLU A 115 -9.73 17.80 -4.83
C GLU A 115 -10.66 16.76 -5.50
N ALA A 116 -11.96 17.02 -5.44
CA ALA A 116 -12.95 16.14 -6.02
C ALA A 116 -12.73 16.00 -7.54
N ASN A 117 -12.94 14.79 -8.07
CA ASN A 117 -12.80 14.45 -9.50
C ASN A 117 -11.42 14.70 -10.13
N ALA A 118 -10.40 15.01 -9.32
CA ALA A 118 -9.03 15.27 -9.78
C ALA A 118 -8.06 14.10 -9.56
N ASN A 119 -8.59 12.91 -9.27
CA ASN A 119 -7.81 11.68 -9.15
C ASN A 119 -7.32 11.23 -10.52
N TYR A 120 -6.11 10.69 -10.58
CA TYR A 120 -5.57 10.08 -11.79
C TYR A 120 -5.30 8.60 -11.58
N LYS A 121 -5.53 7.82 -12.64
CA LYS A 121 -5.37 6.36 -12.67
C LYS A 121 -4.44 6.05 -13.85
N MET A 122 -3.43 5.22 -13.62
CA MET A 122 -2.43 4.83 -14.62
C MET A 122 -2.30 3.32 -14.57
N GLU A 123 -2.60 2.65 -15.67
CA GLU A 123 -2.22 1.25 -15.83
C GLU A 123 -0.70 1.18 -16.07
N THR A 124 -0.01 0.28 -15.36
CA THR A 124 1.45 0.15 -15.43
C THR A 124 1.88 -1.30 -15.59
N VAL A 125 2.92 -1.51 -16.41
CA VAL A 125 3.68 -2.77 -16.36
C VAL A 125 4.28 -2.92 -14.98
N LEU A 126 4.25 -4.15 -14.46
CA LEU A 126 4.69 -4.48 -13.12
C LEU A 126 6.18 -4.16 -12.94
N ARG A 127 6.56 -3.88 -11.69
CA ARG A 127 7.97 -3.89 -11.31
C ARG A 127 8.57 -5.28 -11.54
N ASN A 128 9.86 -5.32 -11.88
CA ASN A 128 10.66 -6.50 -12.20
C ASN A 128 10.21 -7.28 -13.45
N SER A 129 9.28 -6.74 -14.24
CA SER A 129 9.01 -7.24 -15.58
C SER A 129 10.27 -7.14 -16.45
N VAL A 130 10.49 -8.15 -17.29
CA VAL A 130 11.67 -8.29 -18.13
C VAL A 130 11.29 -8.16 -19.59
N PHE A 131 12.05 -7.35 -20.32
CA PHE A 131 11.90 -7.20 -21.76
C PHE A 131 13.12 -7.78 -22.47
N ASP A 132 12.92 -8.58 -23.52
CA ASP A 132 13.99 -8.91 -24.45
C ASP A 132 14.28 -7.69 -25.32
N ILE A 133 15.54 -7.26 -25.36
CA ILE A 133 15.99 -6.12 -26.18
C ILE A 133 17.04 -6.57 -27.20
N ILE A 134 16.80 -6.19 -28.46
CA ILE A 134 17.69 -6.45 -29.59
C ILE A 134 18.01 -5.11 -30.26
N ILE A 135 19.29 -4.77 -30.35
CA ILE A 135 19.77 -3.53 -30.99
C ILE A 135 20.61 -3.93 -32.21
N SER A 136 20.16 -3.54 -33.40
CA SER A 136 20.92 -3.73 -34.63
C SER A 136 21.79 -2.51 -34.89
N VAL A 137 23.10 -2.73 -35.01
CA VAL A 137 24.11 -1.68 -35.15
C VAL A 137 24.86 -1.85 -36.46
N LYS A 138 25.02 -0.75 -37.19
CA LYS A 138 25.76 -0.71 -38.47
C LYS A 138 27.25 -0.56 -38.22
N GLU A 139 27.98 -1.64 -38.47
CA GLU A 139 29.40 -1.78 -38.15
C GLU A 139 30.28 -0.76 -38.88
N SER A 140 29.97 -0.45 -40.14
CA SER A 140 30.71 0.55 -40.92
C SER A 140 30.57 1.99 -40.42
N ILE A 141 29.59 2.28 -39.55
CA ILE A 141 29.44 3.58 -38.87
C ILE A 141 30.02 3.49 -37.45
N LEU A 142 29.85 2.35 -36.79
CA LEU A 142 30.40 2.09 -35.46
C LEU A 142 31.92 2.23 -35.41
N GLN A 143 32.62 1.77 -36.44
CA GLN A 143 34.09 1.84 -36.55
C GLN A 143 34.62 3.23 -36.93
N ARG A 144 33.74 4.22 -37.14
CA ARG A 144 34.14 5.60 -37.44
C ARG A 144 34.28 6.40 -36.16
N ASP A 145 35.26 7.29 -36.14
CA ASP A 145 35.50 8.23 -35.04
C ASP A 145 35.54 7.49 -33.69
N GLU A 146 34.86 8.02 -32.67
CA GLU A 146 34.74 7.41 -31.33
C GLU A 146 33.41 6.66 -31.12
N ASN A 147 32.70 6.29 -32.19
CA ASN A 147 31.31 5.80 -32.07
C ASN A 147 31.20 4.50 -31.27
N GLU A 148 32.16 3.58 -31.40
CA GLU A 148 32.21 2.35 -30.60
C GLU A 148 32.33 2.65 -29.10
N ALA A 149 33.28 3.51 -28.71
CA ALA A 149 33.48 3.90 -27.32
C ALA A 149 32.26 4.64 -26.75
N ARG A 150 31.66 5.54 -27.54
CA ARG A 150 30.44 6.27 -27.15
C ARG A 150 29.25 5.36 -26.97
N LEU A 151 29.06 4.37 -27.85
CA LEU A 151 27.99 3.38 -27.72
C LEU A 151 28.21 2.46 -26.52
N TYR A 152 29.45 2.03 -26.27
CA TYR A 152 29.81 1.24 -25.10
C TYR A 152 29.37 1.93 -23.81
N TYR A 153 29.77 3.20 -23.61
CA TYR A 153 29.45 3.94 -22.40
C TYR A 153 27.98 4.34 -22.33
N LEU A 154 27.30 4.59 -23.46
CA LEU A 154 25.85 4.78 -23.47
C LEU A 154 25.14 3.53 -22.93
N LEU A 155 25.52 2.33 -23.36
CA LEU A 155 24.93 1.08 -22.87
C LEU A 155 25.30 0.83 -21.41
N GLN A 156 26.50 1.21 -20.96
CA GLN A 156 26.89 1.13 -19.54
C GLN A 156 26.01 2.00 -18.65
N GLU A 157 25.66 3.22 -19.06
CA GLU A 157 24.73 4.04 -18.27
C GLU A 157 23.36 3.37 -18.08
N ILE A 158 22.88 2.60 -19.07
CA ILE A 158 21.65 1.81 -18.94
C ILE A 158 21.87 0.60 -18.02
N LYS A 159 23.05 -0.05 -18.07
CA LYS A 159 23.43 -1.14 -17.15
C LYS A 159 23.52 -0.68 -15.70
N GLU A 160 23.84 0.58 -15.48
CA GLU A 160 23.92 1.24 -14.17
C GLU A 160 22.57 1.84 -13.72
N GLY A 161 21.49 1.60 -14.46
CA GLY A 161 20.14 2.05 -14.11
C GLY A 161 19.92 3.56 -14.23
N ARG A 162 20.76 4.29 -14.98
CA ARG A 162 20.63 5.74 -15.26
C ARG A 162 19.83 6.01 -16.54
N PHE A 163 18.79 5.21 -16.79
CA PHE A 163 17.91 5.33 -17.94
C PHE A 163 16.44 5.16 -17.55
N TRP A 164 15.58 6.00 -18.11
CA TRP A 164 14.14 6.02 -17.82
C TRP A 164 13.33 5.91 -19.11
N PHE A 165 12.48 4.89 -19.17
CA PHE A 165 11.57 4.57 -20.25
C PHE A 165 10.11 4.94 -19.89
N GLY A 166 9.33 5.38 -20.87
CA GLY A 166 7.93 5.76 -20.66
C GLY A 166 7.70 7.18 -20.08
N ALA A 167 6.59 7.38 -19.41
CA ALA A 167 6.11 8.62 -18.81
C ALA A 167 6.05 8.52 -17.28
N GLY A 168 5.80 9.65 -16.62
CA GLY A 168 5.78 9.68 -15.15
C GLY A 168 7.15 9.46 -14.51
N LYS A 169 8.26 9.62 -15.25
CA LYS A 169 9.65 9.35 -14.83
C LYS A 169 10.02 9.94 -13.46
N SER A 170 9.52 11.14 -13.18
CA SER A 170 9.77 11.85 -11.91
C SER A 170 8.83 11.46 -10.75
N LYS A 171 7.98 10.45 -10.94
CA LYS A 171 6.91 10.04 -10.02
C LYS A 171 7.05 8.56 -9.61
N GLY A 172 8.27 8.03 -9.60
CA GLY A 172 8.56 6.64 -9.23
C GLY A 172 8.42 5.62 -10.36
N LEU A 173 8.36 6.05 -11.62
CA LEU A 173 8.07 5.18 -12.76
C LEU A 173 9.19 5.17 -13.80
N GLY A 174 9.28 4.07 -14.55
CA GLY A 174 10.00 4.01 -15.81
C GLY A 174 11.50 3.77 -15.73
N ARG A 175 12.11 3.68 -14.55
CA ARG A 175 13.52 3.32 -14.42
C ARG A 175 13.74 1.89 -14.87
N VAL A 176 14.78 1.68 -15.69
CA VAL A 176 15.13 0.36 -16.23
C VAL A 176 16.64 0.12 -16.14
N ARG A 177 17.01 -1.15 -16.09
CA ARG A 177 18.40 -1.61 -16.09
C ARG A 177 18.67 -2.59 -17.21
N LEU A 178 19.76 -2.40 -17.94
CA LEU A 178 20.19 -3.30 -19.01
C LEU A 178 21.04 -4.45 -18.44
N GLU A 179 20.77 -5.66 -18.91
CA GLU A 179 21.65 -6.82 -18.79
C GLU A 179 22.01 -7.28 -20.19
N MET A 180 23.26 -7.05 -20.58
CA MET A 180 23.74 -7.33 -21.94
C MET A 180 25.23 -7.61 -21.91
N ASN A 181 25.62 -8.67 -22.63
CA ASN A 181 27.01 -8.94 -22.94
C ASN A 181 27.40 -8.06 -24.13
N LEU A 182 28.34 -7.13 -23.90
CA LEU A 182 28.81 -6.22 -24.93
C LEU A 182 29.96 -6.90 -25.70
N PRO A 183 29.90 -6.97 -27.04
CA PRO A 183 30.95 -7.59 -27.86
C PRO A 183 32.19 -6.70 -28.05
N PHE A 184 32.17 -5.46 -27.52
CA PHE A 184 33.29 -4.51 -27.55
C PHE A 184 34.08 -4.57 -26.25
N SER A 185 35.40 -4.44 -26.35
CA SER A 185 36.31 -4.25 -25.22
C SER A 185 36.03 -2.92 -24.51
N VAL A 186 36.40 -2.81 -23.23
CA VAL A 186 36.38 -1.52 -22.52
C VAL A 186 37.32 -0.55 -23.27
N PRO A 187 36.85 0.63 -23.71
CA PRO A 187 37.70 1.58 -24.42
C PRO A 187 38.91 1.99 -23.55
N GLU A 188 40.11 2.00 -24.14
CA GLU A 188 41.35 2.39 -23.42
C GLU A 188 41.28 3.83 -22.91
N SER A 189 40.65 4.72 -23.66
CA SER A 189 40.38 6.11 -23.28
C SER A 189 38.88 6.40 -23.35
N PRO A 190 38.27 6.95 -22.29
CA PRO A 190 36.86 7.31 -22.32
C PRO A 190 36.61 8.49 -23.28
N PRO A 191 35.49 8.48 -24.02
CA PRO A 191 35.13 9.58 -24.90
C PRO A 191 34.85 10.86 -24.10
N ARG A 192 35.08 12.01 -24.72
CA ARG A 192 34.84 13.31 -24.08
C ARG A 192 33.35 13.51 -23.80
N LEU A 193 33.01 13.77 -22.54
CA LEU A 193 31.67 14.15 -22.12
C LEU A 193 31.35 15.60 -22.49
N ARG A 194 30.06 15.87 -22.68
CA ARG A 194 29.48 17.21 -22.77
C ARG A 194 29.81 17.99 -21.49
N THR A 195 30.27 19.22 -21.65
CA THR A 195 30.42 20.15 -20.52
C THR A 195 29.08 20.37 -19.83
N GLY A 196 29.03 20.16 -18.52
CA GLY A 196 27.81 20.24 -17.72
C GLY A 196 27.01 18.94 -17.62
N ALA A 197 27.40 17.85 -18.31
CA ALA A 197 26.83 16.54 -18.03
C ALA A 197 27.21 16.11 -16.61
N ASN A 198 26.19 15.83 -15.78
CA ASN A 198 26.40 15.38 -14.41
C ASN A 198 25.19 14.59 -13.90
N HIS A 199 25.37 13.90 -12.78
CA HIS A 199 24.35 13.10 -12.12
C HIS A 199 24.54 13.15 -10.62
N LEU A 200 23.51 13.56 -9.90
CA LEU A 200 23.44 13.49 -8.44
C LEU A 200 22.42 12.43 -8.04
N ARG A 201 22.84 11.46 -7.24
CA ARG A 201 21.97 10.46 -6.61
C ARG A 201 22.10 10.59 -5.09
N MET A 202 20.95 10.63 -4.42
CA MET A 202 20.84 10.61 -2.97
C MET A 202 19.95 9.44 -2.58
N ASP A 203 20.49 8.57 -1.74
CA ASP A 203 19.78 7.44 -1.17
C ASP A 203 19.40 7.78 0.27
N LEU A 204 18.13 7.59 0.58
CA LEU A 204 17.55 7.90 1.88
C LEU A 204 16.82 6.69 2.44
N THR A 205 16.82 6.59 3.76
CA THR A 205 16.01 5.62 4.51
C THR A 205 15.17 6.34 5.54
N PHE A 206 13.92 5.94 5.74
CA PHE A 206 13.12 6.40 6.88
C PHE A 206 12.43 5.21 7.53
N SER A 207 12.44 5.15 8.86
CA SER A 207 11.77 4.11 9.63
C SER A 207 10.34 4.51 9.99
N THR A 208 9.57 3.55 10.53
CA THR A 208 8.22 3.80 11.05
C THR A 208 8.19 3.92 12.58
N THR A 209 9.27 4.43 13.18
CA THR A 209 9.30 4.78 14.62
C THR A 209 8.28 5.86 14.99
N ASN A 210 7.87 6.67 14.02
CA ASN A 210 6.59 7.37 14.04
C ASN A 210 5.59 6.61 13.15
N PRO A 211 4.35 6.34 13.61
CA PRO A 211 3.36 5.60 12.82
C PRO A 211 3.17 6.15 11.41
N VAL A 212 3.23 5.27 10.41
CA VAL A 212 3.07 5.65 8.99
C VAL A 212 1.84 4.99 8.41
N LEU A 213 1.03 5.81 7.72
CA LEU A 213 -0.13 5.34 7.00
C LEU A 213 -0.21 6.01 5.63
N VAL A 214 0.27 5.29 4.62
CA VAL A 214 -0.03 5.61 3.22
C VAL A 214 -1.20 4.74 2.84
N GLY A 215 -2.41 5.24 3.07
CA GLY A 215 -3.63 4.45 2.91
C GLY A 215 -3.90 4.05 1.47
N TRP A 216 -4.31 2.82 1.26
CA TRP A 216 -4.95 2.41 0.02
C TRP A 216 -6.32 3.12 -0.11
N ASN A 217 -6.63 3.64 -1.30
CA ASN A 217 -7.90 4.35 -1.53
C ASN A 217 -9.08 3.41 -1.86
N TRP A 218 -8.85 2.10 -1.81
CA TRP A 218 -9.86 1.05 -1.96
C TRP A 218 -10.45 0.70 -0.58
N GLY A 219 -11.74 0.36 -0.49
CA GLY A 219 -12.34 -0.07 0.78
C GLY A 219 -13.15 0.97 1.55
N LYS A 220 -13.38 2.19 1.03
CA LYS A 220 -14.26 3.15 1.73
C LYS A 220 -15.71 2.79 1.47
N VAL A 221 -16.30 2.07 2.41
CA VAL A 221 -17.74 1.85 2.51
C VAL A 221 -18.43 3.20 2.70
N ASP A 222 -19.28 3.59 1.75
CA ASP A 222 -20.33 4.56 2.04
C ASP A 222 -21.54 3.78 2.56
N PRO A 223 -21.85 3.84 3.87
CA PRO A 223 -22.95 3.09 4.44
C PRO A 223 -24.32 3.51 3.89
N GLN A 224 -24.41 4.60 3.12
CA GLN A 224 -25.65 5.09 2.50
C GLN A 224 -25.86 4.56 1.08
N THR A 225 -24.91 3.84 0.48
CA THR A 225 -25.05 3.33 -0.89
C THR A 225 -25.47 1.87 -0.88
N GLU A 226 -26.66 1.55 -1.40
CA GLU A 226 -27.11 0.18 -1.59
C GLU A 226 -26.28 -0.51 -2.69
N THR A 227 -25.57 -1.58 -2.34
CA THR A 227 -24.82 -2.41 -3.30
C THR A 227 -25.63 -3.64 -3.67
N PHE A 228 -26.08 -3.73 -4.92
CA PHE A 228 -26.64 -4.95 -5.50
C PHE A 228 -25.77 -5.41 -6.66
N SER A 229 -24.81 -6.30 -6.40
CA SER A 229 -24.07 -7.01 -7.46
C SER A 229 -24.32 -8.51 -7.36
N SER A 230 -24.58 -9.18 -8.48
CA SER A 230 -24.58 -10.64 -8.58
C SER A 230 -23.19 -11.17 -8.21
N ILE A 231 -23.13 -12.10 -7.26
CA ILE A 231 -21.86 -12.69 -6.82
C ILE A 231 -21.51 -13.83 -7.76
N GLU A 232 -20.30 -13.83 -8.30
CA GLU A 232 -19.76 -14.92 -9.11
C GLU A 232 -18.91 -15.85 -8.23
N ALA A 233 -19.20 -17.15 -8.23
CA ALA A 233 -18.54 -18.08 -7.32
C ALA A 233 -17.05 -18.34 -7.62
N HIS A 234 -16.59 -18.13 -8.85
CA HIS A 234 -15.16 -18.25 -9.15
C HIS A 234 -14.33 -17.29 -8.30
N LEU A 235 -14.86 -16.11 -7.97
CA LEU A 235 -14.23 -15.14 -7.07
C LEU A 235 -14.07 -15.68 -5.64
N LEU A 236 -15.02 -16.48 -5.17
CA LEU A 236 -14.97 -17.12 -3.86
C LEU A 236 -13.88 -18.20 -3.82
N ILE A 237 -13.77 -19.00 -4.89
CA ILE A 237 -12.81 -20.10 -5.00
C ILE A 237 -11.38 -19.56 -5.17
N GLU A 238 -11.19 -18.54 -5.99
CA GLU A 238 -9.88 -17.91 -6.18
C GLU A 238 -9.32 -17.32 -4.88
N ALA A 239 -10.18 -16.75 -4.03
CA ALA A 239 -9.81 -16.17 -2.74
C ALA A 239 -9.23 -17.21 -1.75
N MET A 240 -9.56 -18.49 -1.90
CA MET A 240 -9.11 -19.59 -1.02
C MET A 240 -7.66 -20.01 -1.32
N LYS A 241 -6.69 -19.13 -1.04
CA LYS A 241 -5.25 -19.35 -1.35
C LYS A 241 -4.65 -20.61 -0.72
N ASN A 242 -5.28 -21.15 0.33
CA ASN A 242 -4.86 -22.37 1.03
C ASN A 242 -5.25 -23.67 0.30
N ILE A 243 -6.04 -23.60 -0.79
CA ILE A 243 -6.34 -24.77 -1.62
C ILE A 243 -5.32 -24.83 -2.76
N PRO A 244 -4.62 -25.97 -2.99
CA PRO A 244 -3.68 -26.10 -4.09
C PRO A 244 -4.31 -25.72 -5.45
N LYS A 245 -3.56 -24.98 -6.28
CA LYS A 245 -4.05 -24.42 -7.55
C LYS A 245 -4.78 -25.46 -8.45
N PRO A 246 -4.27 -26.69 -8.65
CA PRO A 246 -4.95 -27.68 -9.48
C PRO A 246 -6.34 -28.10 -8.96
N ILE A 247 -6.54 -28.07 -7.64
CA ILE A 247 -7.83 -28.37 -7.00
C ILE A 247 -8.76 -27.16 -7.16
N ARG A 248 -8.25 -25.93 -6.99
CA ARG A 248 -9.02 -24.70 -7.24
C ARG A 248 -9.52 -24.58 -8.68
N ASP A 249 -8.65 -24.78 -9.67
CA ASP A 249 -9.06 -24.66 -11.08
C ASP A 249 -10.20 -25.66 -11.40
N ARG A 250 -10.18 -26.88 -10.81
CA ARG A 250 -11.28 -27.87 -10.94
C ARG A 250 -12.55 -27.46 -10.20
N LEU A 251 -12.43 -26.91 -9.00
CA LEU A 251 -13.56 -26.37 -8.24
C LEU A 251 -14.22 -25.24 -9.02
N GLU A 252 -13.43 -24.37 -9.66
CA GLU A 252 -13.91 -23.26 -10.47
C GLU A 252 -14.71 -23.76 -11.69
N MET A 253 -14.23 -24.79 -12.38
CA MET A 253 -14.99 -25.42 -13.46
C MET A 253 -16.32 -26.00 -13.00
N ALA A 254 -16.39 -26.56 -11.79
CA ALA A 254 -17.59 -27.20 -11.27
C ALA A 254 -18.58 -26.23 -10.60
N LEU A 255 -18.08 -25.16 -9.96
CA LEU A 255 -18.83 -24.32 -9.05
C LEU A 255 -18.69 -22.81 -9.31
N GLY A 256 -18.01 -22.38 -10.38
CA GLY A 256 -17.60 -20.99 -10.58
C GLY A 256 -18.64 -20.01 -11.13
N GLY A 257 -19.86 -20.46 -11.42
CA GLY A 257 -20.94 -19.63 -11.99
C GLY A 257 -21.59 -18.65 -11.01
N PRO A 258 -22.63 -17.90 -11.44
CA PRO A 258 -23.33 -16.94 -10.62
C PRO A 258 -24.06 -17.63 -9.45
N ILE A 259 -24.02 -17.02 -8.26
CA ILE A 259 -24.71 -17.52 -7.07
C ILE A 259 -25.93 -16.67 -6.72
N LEU A 260 -27.02 -17.37 -6.40
CA LEU A 260 -28.25 -16.77 -5.87
C LEU A 260 -28.25 -16.78 -4.34
N SER A 261 -27.61 -17.78 -3.74
CA SER A 261 -27.53 -17.98 -2.28
C SER A 261 -26.11 -18.46 -1.91
N PRO A 262 -25.39 -17.74 -1.04
CA PRO A 262 -24.11 -18.19 -0.50
C PRO A 262 -24.20 -19.53 0.23
N ASP A 263 -25.31 -19.81 0.92
CA ASP A 263 -25.46 -21.03 1.70
C ASP A 263 -25.67 -22.27 0.82
N ASP A 264 -26.44 -22.15 -0.27
CA ASP A 264 -26.58 -23.22 -1.26
C ASP A 264 -25.23 -23.54 -1.92
N TRP A 265 -24.43 -22.50 -2.17
CA TRP A 265 -23.09 -22.66 -2.72
C TRP A 265 -22.15 -23.37 -1.73
N LYS A 266 -22.17 -23.00 -0.45
CA LYS A 266 -21.37 -23.66 0.62
C LYS A 266 -21.70 -25.15 0.72
N GLN A 267 -22.98 -25.53 0.65
CA GLN A 267 -23.40 -26.94 0.66
C GLN A 267 -22.84 -27.70 -0.55
N LYS A 268 -22.92 -27.12 -1.75
CA LYS A 268 -22.32 -27.72 -2.96
C LYS A 268 -20.81 -27.85 -2.78
N PHE A 269 -20.14 -26.79 -2.33
CA PHE A 269 -18.70 -26.79 -2.08
C PHE A 269 -18.26 -27.92 -1.13
N ALA A 270 -18.97 -28.12 -0.01
CA ALA A 270 -18.69 -29.22 0.92
C ALA A 270 -18.75 -30.62 0.29
N SER A 271 -19.70 -30.82 -0.64
CA SER A 271 -19.84 -32.10 -1.34
C SER A 271 -18.79 -32.32 -2.45
N TYR A 272 -18.34 -31.24 -3.10
CA TYR A 272 -17.41 -31.31 -4.23
C TYR A 272 -15.94 -31.33 -3.80
N LEU A 273 -15.57 -30.67 -2.70
CA LEU A 273 -14.17 -30.55 -2.27
C LEU A 273 -13.49 -31.91 -2.05
N PRO A 274 -14.03 -32.87 -1.27
CA PRO A 274 -13.39 -34.18 -1.07
C PRO A 274 -13.24 -34.97 -2.38
N ARG A 275 -14.24 -34.84 -3.28
CA ARG A 275 -14.25 -35.50 -4.58
C ARG A 275 -13.20 -34.93 -5.53
N ILE A 276 -13.03 -33.62 -5.56
CA ILE A 276 -12.03 -32.99 -6.44
C ILE A 276 -10.62 -33.29 -5.95
N ILE A 277 -10.39 -33.33 -4.63
CA ILE A 277 -9.12 -33.78 -4.06
C ILE A 277 -8.84 -35.24 -4.47
N SER A 278 -9.83 -36.13 -4.39
CA SER A 278 -9.62 -37.54 -4.79
C SER A 278 -9.36 -37.72 -6.28
N ILE A 279 -10.03 -36.96 -7.16
CA ILE A 279 -9.75 -36.92 -8.60
C ILE A 279 -8.30 -36.52 -8.85
N TRP A 280 -7.86 -35.41 -8.25
CA TRP A 280 -6.51 -34.89 -8.47
C TRP A 280 -5.41 -35.83 -7.94
N LEU A 281 -5.62 -36.43 -6.76
CA LEU A 281 -4.70 -37.43 -6.22
C LEU A 281 -4.63 -38.68 -7.12
N LYS A 282 -5.77 -39.16 -7.63
CA LYS A 282 -5.82 -40.32 -8.54
C LYS A 282 -5.02 -40.07 -9.82
N GLU A 283 -5.20 -38.89 -10.42
CA GLU A 283 -4.47 -38.49 -11.64
C GLU A 283 -2.96 -38.46 -11.40
N ARG A 284 -2.51 -37.83 -10.30
CA ARG A 284 -1.08 -37.75 -9.94
C ARG A 284 -0.46 -39.10 -9.59
N SER A 285 -1.29 -39.97 -9.01
CA SER A 285 -0.89 -41.31 -8.58
C SER A 285 -0.85 -42.33 -9.73
N SER A 286 -1.23 -41.94 -10.95
CA SER A 286 -1.24 -42.81 -12.13
C SER A 286 0.03 -42.64 -12.96
N ALA A 287 0.87 -43.66 -13.01
CA ALA A 287 2.06 -43.69 -13.88
C ALA A 287 1.99 -44.87 -14.86
N GLU A 288 2.35 -44.63 -16.13
CA GLU A 288 2.59 -45.71 -17.08
C GLU A 288 3.93 -46.38 -16.76
N VAL A 289 3.89 -47.66 -16.41
CA VAL A 289 5.06 -48.49 -16.17
C VAL A 289 5.18 -49.51 -17.30
N GLU A 290 6.30 -49.47 -17.99
CA GLU A 290 6.67 -50.44 -19.02
C GLU A 290 7.24 -51.70 -18.34
N THR A 291 6.68 -52.86 -18.67
CA THR A 291 7.14 -54.15 -18.12
C THR A 291 7.34 -55.17 -19.23
N TRP A 292 8.31 -56.05 -19.05
CA TRP A 292 8.61 -57.14 -19.98
C TRP A 292 8.23 -58.46 -19.31
N VAL A 293 7.38 -59.25 -19.95
CA VAL A 293 6.84 -60.49 -19.36
C VAL A 293 7.05 -61.66 -20.31
N LEU A 294 7.57 -62.78 -19.80
CA LEU A 294 7.58 -64.04 -20.53
C LEU A 294 6.23 -64.74 -20.35
N LEU A 295 5.31 -64.60 -21.30
CA LEU A 295 4.03 -65.29 -21.24
C LEU A 295 4.15 -66.79 -21.47
N SER A 296 3.21 -67.55 -20.92
CA SER A 296 3.07 -69.00 -21.13
C SER A 296 3.06 -69.41 -22.62
N SER A 297 2.53 -68.56 -23.51
CA SER A 297 2.55 -68.72 -24.98
C SER A 297 3.97 -68.60 -25.57
N GLY A 298 4.79 -67.67 -25.07
CA GLY A 298 6.19 -67.51 -25.40
C GLY A 298 7.03 -68.72 -24.96
N MET A 299 6.70 -69.31 -23.81
CA MET A 299 7.32 -70.54 -23.33
C MET A 299 6.98 -71.75 -24.22
N ALA A 300 5.76 -71.84 -24.75
CA ALA A 300 5.39 -72.86 -25.73
C ALA A 300 6.14 -72.73 -27.07
N LYS A 301 6.48 -71.50 -27.49
CA LYS A 301 7.34 -71.25 -28.67
C LYS A 301 8.78 -71.74 -28.45
N LEU A 302 9.30 -71.63 -27.23
CA LEU A 302 10.63 -72.13 -26.88
C LEU A 302 10.75 -73.67 -26.86
N LYS A 303 9.61 -74.39 -26.80
CA LYS A 303 9.52 -75.86 -26.89
C LYS A 303 9.55 -76.41 -28.31
N LYS A 304 9.31 -75.60 -29.34
CA LYS A 304 9.14 -76.04 -30.74
C LYS A 304 10.22 -75.46 -31.67
N GLY A 305 10.66 -76.23 -32.66
CA GLY A 305 11.59 -75.80 -33.73
C GLY A 305 13.00 -76.44 -33.69
N LYS A 306 13.83 -76.10 -34.70
CA LYS A 306 15.16 -76.70 -34.98
C LYS A 306 16.18 -76.61 -33.83
N HIS A 307 15.93 -75.73 -32.84
CA HIS A 307 16.78 -75.53 -31.66
C HIS A 307 15.97 -75.45 -30.35
N ALA A 308 14.93 -76.26 -30.16
CA ALA A 308 14.10 -76.21 -28.94
C ALA A 308 14.90 -76.28 -27.63
N LEU A 309 14.46 -75.57 -26.58
CA LEU A 309 15.07 -75.69 -25.25
C LEU A 309 14.65 -77.02 -24.61
N THR A 310 15.62 -77.73 -24.04
CA THR A 310 15.36 -79.00 -23.33
C THR A 310 14.45 -78.79 -22.13
N GLU A 311 13.64 -79.80 -21.80
CA GLU A 311 12.65 -79.74 -20.71
C GLU A 311 13.27 -79.37 -19.34
N LYS A 312 14.51 -79.82 -19.08
CA LYS A 312 15.30 -79.49 -17.89
C LYS A 312 15.72 -78.01 -17.78
N LEU A 313 15.81 -77.29 -18.90
CA LEU A 313 16.10 -75.84 -18.91
C LEU A 313 14.80 -75.04 -18.83
N LEU A 314 13.73 -75.52 -19.46
CA LEU A 314 12.42 -74.91 -19.36
C LEU A 314 11.84 -75.00 -17.95
N SER A 315 12.08 -76.09 -17.21
CA SER A 315 11.68 -76.20 -15.80
C SER A 315 12.37 -75.17 -14.89
N LYS A 316 13.58 -74.72 -15.25
CA LYS A 316 14.32 -73.64 -14.53
C LYS A 316 13.81 -72.23 -14.85
N ILE A 317 13.29 -72.02 -16.06
CA ILE A 317 12.68 -70.73 -16.47
C ILE A 317 11.22 -70.65 -16.03
N LYS A 318 10.53 -71.79 -15.87
CA LYS A 318 9.11 -71.88 -15.50
C LYS A 318 8.69 -70.98 -14.31
N PRO A 319 9.49 -70.80 -13.23
CA PRO A 319 9.15 -69.89 -12.13
C PRO A 319 9.16 -68.39 -12.49
N LEU A 320 9.73 -68.03 -13.65
CA LEU A 320 9.83 -66.67 -14.16
C LEU A 320 8.79 -66.37 -15.26
N VAL A 321 7.95 -67.35 -15.61
CA VAL A 321 6.83 -67.18 -16.54
C VAL A 321 5.74 -66.34 -15.86
N ASP A 322 5.15 -65.42 -16.61
CA ASP A 322 4.16 -64.44 -16.15
C ASP A 322 4.66 -63.46 -15.06
N LYS A 323 5.97 -63.46 -14.76
CA LYS A 323 6.62 -62.49 -13.86
C LYS A 323 7.03 -61.23 -14.64
N PRO A 324 6.62 -60.02 -14.21
CA PRO A 324 7.02 -58.78 -14.86
C PRO A 324 8.44 -58.35 -14.49
N PHE A 325 9.19 -57.89 -15.49
CA PHE A 325 10.53 -57.31 -15.34
C PHE A 325 10.51 -55.82 -15.71
N PRO A 326 11.27 -54.96 -15.01
CA PRO A 326 11.26 -53.50 -15.22
C PRO A 326 12.09 -53.05 -16.44
N SER A 327 12.87 -53.95 -17.05
CA SER A 327 13.60 -53.70 -18.30
C SER A 327 13.94 -55.02 -18.99
N GLN A 328 14.25 -54.97 -20.28
CA GLN A 328 14.72 -56.13 -21.03
C GLN A 328 16.05 -56.68 -20.49
N ASP A 329 16.94 -55.82 -20.00
CA ASP A 329 18.21 -56.21 -19.39
C ASP A 329 18.03 -56.89 -18.03
N ALA A 330 17.07 -56.42 -17.23
CA ALA A 330 16.71 -57.05 -15.95
C ALA A 330 16.12 -58.45 -16.18
N ALA A 331 15.30 -58.61 -17.22
CA ALA A 331 14.80 -59.91 -17.65
C ALA A 331 15.96 -60.85 -18.11
N ASP A 332 16.88 -60.34 -18.94
CA ASP A 332 18.05 -61.11 -19.40
C ASP A 332 18.94 -61.58 -18.24
N ALA A 333 19.20 -60.71 -17.25
CA ALA A 333 19.96 -61.05 -16.05
C ALA A 333 19.29 -62.18 -15.24
N ALA A 334 17.98 -62.07 -14.98
CA ALA A 334 17.22 -63.07 -14.25
C ALA A 334 17.17 -64.43 -15.00
N PHE A 335 17.06 -64.41 -16.33
CA PHE A 335 17.10 -65.64 -17.13
C PHE A 335 18.51 -66.25 -17.19
N LYS A 336 19.57 -65.44 -17.25
CA LYS A 336 20.97 -65.92 -17.18
C LYS A 336 21.24 -66.61 -15.86
N GLU A 337 20.78 -66.03 -14.76
CA GLU A 337 20.91 -66.58 -13.41
C GLU A 337 20.17 -67.92 -13.29
N ALA A 338 18.89 -67.96 -13.70
CA ALA A 338 18.09 -69.19 -13.69
C ALA A 338 18.69 -70.32 -14.55
N LEU A 339 19.37 -69.97 -15.66
CA LEU A 339 20.00 -70.93 -16.57
C LEU A 339 21.43 -71.33 -16.15
N GLY A 340 22.09 -70.59 -15.26
CA GLY A 340 23.41 -70.87 -14.69
C GLY A 340 24.48 -71.16 -15.76
N LYS A 341 25.02 -72.39 -15.76
CA LYS A 341 26.04 -72.85 -16.74
C LYS A 341 25.61 -72.78 -18.23
N LYS A 342 24.34 -72.47 -18.52
CA LYS A 342 23.78 -72.26 -19.87
C LYS A 342 23.23 -70.83 -20.08
N ALA A 343 23.77 -69.84 -19.35
CA ALA A 343 23.39 -68.43 -19.44
C ALA A 343 23.43 -67.84 -20.86
N ASN A 344 24.27 -68.37 -21.76
CA ASN A 344 24.31 -67.95 -23.17
C ASN A 344 22.97 -68.14 -23.92
N MET A 345 22.07 -68.99 -23.41
CA MET A 345 20.74 -69.22 -23.98
C MET A 345 19.67 -68.23 -23.51
N ALA A 346 19.95 -67.38 -22.50
CA ALA A 346 19.01 -66.38 -21.97
C ALA A 346 18.52 -65.39 -23.05
N LYS A 347 19.41 -64.97 -23.95
CA LYS A 347 19.06 -64.12 -25.11
C LYS A 347 17.93 -64.69 -25.98
N ARG A 348 17.76 -66.01 -26.01
CA ARG A 348 16.69 -66.67 -26.77
C ARG A 348 15.34 -66.59 -26.05
N VAL A 349 15.37 -66.59 -24.71
CA VAL A 349 14.20 -66.39 -23.86
C VAL A 349 13.76 -64.93 -23.92
N VAL A 350 14.71 -64.00 -23.85
CA VAL A 350 14.50 -62.55 -23.96
C VAL A 350 13.88 -62.15 -25.30
N LYS A 351 14.09 -62.92 -26.38
CA LYS A 351 13.48 -62.68 -27.70
C LYS A 351 11.98 -62.98 -27.78
N VAL A 352 11.43 -63.72 -26.82
CA VAL A 352 10.02 -64.14 -26.82
C VAL A 352 9.23 -63.54 -25.64
N ILE A 353 9.84 -62.61 -24.90
CA ILE A 353 9.12 -61.81 -23.91
C ILE A 353 8.32 -60.73 -24.62
N GLU A 354 7.16 -60.38 -24.07
CA GLU A 354 6.29 -59.35 -24.60
C GLU A 354 6.46 -58.07 -23.78
N HIS A 355 6.48 -56.93 -24.46
CA HIS A 355 6.46 -55.63 -23.85
C HIS A 355 5.01 -55.24 -23.54
N GLN A 356 4.70 -55.04 -22.26
CA GLN A 356 3.38 -54.62 -21.78
C GLN A 356 3.47 -53.27 -21.11
N ARG A 357 2.58 -52.36 -21.50
CA ARG A 357 2.35 -51.10 -20.79
C ARG A 357 1.27 -51.34 -19.75
N GLN A 358 1.60 -51.16 -18.47
CA GLN A 358 0.65 -51.27 -17.37
C GLN A 358 0.61 -49.93 -16.62
N ILE A 359 -0.59 -49.43 -16.34
CA ILE A 359 -0.75 -48.26 -15.48
C ILE A 359 -0.62 -48.76 -14.04
N GLN A 360 0.48 -48.41 -13.36
CA GLN A 360 0.59 -48.60 -11.91
C GLN A 360 0.04 -47.37 -11.22
N GLN A 361 -0.89 -47.60 -10.28
CA GLN A 361 -1.48 -46.56 -9.45
C GLN A 361 -0.98 -46.71 -8.02
N HIS A 362 0.04 -45.93 -7.65
CA HIS A 362 0.51 -45.81 -6.27
C HIS A 362 0.32 -44.36 -5.82
N LEU A 363 -0.17 -44.16 -4.60
CA LEU A 363 -0.43 -42.81 -4.09
C LEU A 363 0.84 -41.96 -4.19
N ASP A 364 0.74 -40.85 -4.91
CA ASP A 364 1.75 -39.80 -4.91
C ASP A 364 1.75 -39.13 -3.52
N LYS A 365 2.71 -39.55 -2.69
CA LYS A 365 2.84 -39.06 -1.31
C LYS A 365 3.17 -37.57 -1.26
N ASP A 366 3.91 -37.05 -2.24
CA ASP A 366 4.27 -35.64 -2.29
C ASP A 366 3.04 -34.79 -2.66
N ALA A 367 2.21 -35.26 -3.58
CA ALA A 367 0.92 -34.63 -3.89
C ALA A 367 -0.03 -34.64 -2.68
N TRP A 368 -0.07 -35.74 -1.91
CA TRP A 368 -0.84 -35.78 -0.66
C TRP A 368 -0.31 -34.81 0.38
N LEU A 369 1.01 -34.81 0.64
CA LEU A 369 1.64 -33.89 1.58
C LEU A 369 1.36 -32.43 1.21
N GLN A 370 1.41 -32.09 -0.09
CA GLN A 370 1.04 -30.77 -0.57
C GLN A 370 -0.39 -30.38 -0.16
N VAL A 371 -1.37 -31.28 -0.31
CA VAL A 371 -2.76 -31.02 0.08
C VAL A 371 -2.90 -30.94 1.60
N ALA A 372 -2.30 -31.89 2.32
CA ALA A 372 -2.36 -31.96 3.76
C ALA A 372 -1.74 -30.73 4.42
N ASP A 373 -0.58 -30.27 3.96
CA ASP A 373 0.07 -29.06 4.46
C ASP A 373 -0.73 -27.80 4.14
N SER A 374 -1.28 -27.71 2.92
CA SER A 374 -2.02 -26.51 2.50
C SER A 374 -3.35 -26.36 3.24
N LEU A 375 -4.05 -27.47 3.48
CA LEU A 375 -5.36 -27.49 4.13
C LEU A 375 -5.28 -27.70 5.65
N GLY A 376 -4.15 -28.17 6.18
CA GLY A 376 -4.00 -28.58 7.57
C GLY A 376 -4.69 -29.92 7.88
N LEU A 377 -4.67 -30.86 6.93
CA LEU A 377 -5.25 -32.20 7.13
C LEU A 377 -4.24 -33.15 7.78
N ASP A 378 -4.76 -34.18 8.46
CA ASP A 378 -3.94 -35.21 9.09
C ASP A 378 -3.11 -35.99 8.06
N LYS A 379 -1.78 -35.81 8.12
CA LYS A 379 -0.82 -36.45 7.21
C LYS A 379 -0.89 -37.98 7.25
N THR A 380 -1.31 -38.57 8.37
CA THR A 380 -1.37 -40.03 8.55
C THR A 380 -2.43 -40.71 7.68
N LEU A 381 -3.38 -39.94 7.12
CA LEU A 381 -4.36 -40.46 6.16
C LEU A 381 -3.73 -41.01 4.87
N ALA A 382 -2.44 -40.71 4.61
CA ALA A 382 -1.69 -41.22 3.46
C ALA A 382 -1.78 -42.76 3.31
N GLU A 383 -1.70 -43.50 4.42
CA GLU A 383 -1.74 -44.98 4.39
C GLU A 383 -3.11 -45.49 3.94
N ARG A 384 -4.18 -44.91 4.50
CA ARG A 384 -5.56 -45.26 4.16
C ARG A 384 -5.93 -44.87 2.73
N LEU A 385 -5.39 -43.74 2.24
CA LEU A 385 -5.56 -43.29 0.87
C LEU A 385 -4.79 -44.16 -0.12
N ALA A 386 -3.59 -44.64 0.25
CA ALA A 386 -2.79 -45.53 -0.59
C ALA A 386 -3.52 -46.85 -0.90
N ASP A 387 -4.22 -47.41 0.09
CA ASP A 387 -5.04 -48.62 -0.08
C ASP A 387 -6.22 -48.45 -1.03
N LYS A 388 -6.60 -47.20 -1.32
CA LYS A 388 -7.76 -46.83 -2.15
C LYS A 388 -7.38 -45.94 -3.34
N ALA A 389 -6.10 -45.81 -3.67
CA ALA A 389 -5.58 -44.88 -4.68
C ALA A 389 -6.24 -45.02 -6.07
N GLN A 390 -6.87 -46.16 -6.35
CA GLN A 390 -7.53 -46.45 -7.63
C GLN A 390 -9.02 -46.07 -7.68
N ASP A 391 -9.66 -45.87 -6.52
CA ASP A 391 -11.09 -45.61 -6.40
C ASP A 391 -11.36 -44.21 -5.85
N GLU A 392 -11.75 -43.30 -6.76
CA GLU A 392 -12.15 -41.92 -6.46
C GLU A 392 -13.22 -41.87 -5.36
N THR A 393 -14.19 -42.78 -5.38
CA THR A 393 -15.34 -42.79 -4.46
C THR A 393 -14.91 -43.21 -3.07
N SER A 394 -14.06 -44.24 -2.98
CA SER A 394 -13.50 -44.69 -1.70
C SER A 394 -12.54 -43.66 -1.10
N MET A 395 -11.71 -43.01 -1.92
CA MET A 395 -10.87 -41.91 -1.45
C MET A 395 -11.70 -40.72 -0.97
N ALA A 396 -12.72 -40.31 -1.72
CA ALA A 396 -13.62 -39.23 -1.30
C ALA A 396 -14.28 -39.55 0.05
N LYS A 397 -14.71 -40.79 0.29
CA LYS A 397 -15.26 -41.22 1.59
C LYS A 397 -14.26 -41.09 2.74
N ILE A 398 -12.97 -41.33 2.50
CA ILE A 398 -11.92 -41.14 3.52
C ILE A 398 -11.68 -39.65 3.77
N LEU A 399 -11.72 -38.83 2.71
CA LEU A 399 -11.46 -37.39 2.78
C LEU A 399 -12.63 -36.58 3.34
N THR A 400 -13.88 -37.05 3.21
CA THR A 400 -15.07 -36.31 3.64
C THR A 400 -15.02 -35.90 5.12
N PRO A 401 -14.75 -36.80 6.09
CA PRO A 401 -14.63 -36.41 7.50
C PRO A 401 -13.50 -35.39 7.75
N ALA A 402 -12.34 -35.59 7.12
CA ALA A 402 -11.21 -34.67 7.27
C ALA A 402 -11.50 -33.29 6.66
N CYS A 403 -12.24 -33.24 5.54
CA CYS A 403 -12.69 -31.99 4.94
C CYS A 403 -13.73 -31.29 5.81
N LEU A 404 -14.63 -32.02 6.46
CA LEU A 404 -15.65 -31.45 7.35
C LEU A 404 -15.04 -30.62 8.49
N GLU A 405 -13.90 -31.05 9.04
CA GLU A 405 -13.19 -30.33 10.11
C GLU A 405 -12.65 -28.97 9.65
N ILE A 406 -12.28 -28.83 8.38
CA ILE A 406 -11.73 -27.57 7.83
C ILE A 406 -12.78 -26.65 7.20
N LEU A 407 -13.99 -27.15 6.93
CA LEU A 407 -15.05 -26.40 6.25
C LEU A 407 -15.46 -25.10 6.98
N PRO A 408 -15.60 -25.06 8.32
CA PRO A 408 -15.94 -23.81 9.03
C PRO A 408 -14.97 -22.67 8.69
N ARG A 409 -13.66 -22.96 8.65
CA ARG A 409 -12.63 -21.99 8.27
C ARG A 409 -12.79 -21.52 6.81
N LEU A 410 -13.18 -22.42 5.90
CA LEU A 410 -13.38 -22.08 4.49
C LEU A 410 -14.69 -21.30 4.27
N TYR A 411 -15.76 -21.62 5.00
CA TYR A 411 -17.02 -20.87 4.96
C TYR A 411 -16.85 -19.45 5.49
N GLN A 412 -16.05 -19.27 6.53
CA GLN A 412 -15.69 -17.94 7.02
C GLN A 412 -15.03 -17.09 5.92
N GLN A 413 -14.14 -17.68 5.10
CA GLN A 413 -13.54 -16.98 3.96
C GLN A 413 -14.58 -16.59 2.91
N VAL A 414 -15.56 -17.46 2.65
CA VAL A 414 -16.70 -17.17 1.75
C VAL A 414 -17.51 -15.99 2.28
N ASP A 415 -17.91 -16.04 3.54
CA ASP A 415 -18.75 -15.00 4.16
C ASP A 415 -18.04 -13.64 4.21
N GLN A 416 -16.74 -13.64 4.49
CA GLN A 416 -15.91 -12.44 4.41
C GLN A 416 -15.86 -11.88 2.97
N GLN A 417 -15.68 -12.74 1.97
CA GLN A 417 -15.68 -12.33 0.57
C GLN A 417 -17.04 -11.79 0.11
N VAL A 418 -18.15 -12.39 0.56
CA VAL A 418 -19.52 -11.91 0.27
C VAL A 418 -19.74 -10.52 0.88
N LYS A 419 -19.42 -10.33 2.17
CA LYS A 419 -19.53 -9.02 2.84
C LYS A 419 -18.69 -7.96 2.16
N LEU A 420 -17.48 -8.32 1.71
CA LEU A 420 -16.59 -7.41 0.99
C LEU A 420 -17.18 -6.99 -0.37
N LEU A 421 -17.73 -7.94 -1.14
CA LEU A 421 -18.40 -7.66 -2.42
C LEU A 421 -19.57 -6.68 -2.25
N GLN A 422 -20.20 -6.67 -1.08
CA GLN A 422 -21.29 -5.76 -0.70
C GLN A 422 -20.81 -4.43 -0.07
N SER A 423 -19.50 -4.19 0.04
CA SER A 423 -19.00 -3.05 0.85
C SER A 423 -18.34 -1.92 0.04
N ASP A 424 -18.21 -2.04 -1.29
CA ASP A 424 -17.36 -1.13 -2.07
C ASP A 424 -18.03 -0.56 -3.32
N ALA A 425 -18.62 0.64 -3.21
CA ALA A 425 -19.37 1.25 -4.29
C ALA A 425 -18.54 2.06 -5.30
N TRP A 426 -17.35 2.58 -4.98
CA TRP A 426 -16.74 3.60 -5.86
C TRP A 426 -16.19 3.05 -7.18
N VAL A 427 -15.61 1.85 -7.17
CA VAL A 427 -15.10 1.21 -8.41
C VAL A 427 -16.26 0.75 -9.25
N ASP A 428 -17.29 0.22 -8.59
CA ASP A 428 -18.54 -0.16 -9.24
C ASP A 428 -19.22 1.09 -9.83
N ALA A 429 -19.21 2.23 -9.13
CA ALA A 429 -19.68 3.52 -9.65
C ALA A 429 -18.82 4.03 -10.82
N GLU A 430 -17.50 3.87 -10.79
CA GLU A 430 -16.64 4.18 -11.94
C GLU A 430 -16.95 3.28 -13.14
N VAL A 431 -17.14 1.98 -12.91
CA VAL A 431 -17.52 1.02 -13.94
C VAL A 431 -18.88 1.40 -14.54
N MET A 432 -19.87 1.72 -13.71
CA MET A 432 -21.20 2.18 -14.14
C MET A 432 -21.12 3.49 -14.95
N ASN A 433 -20.38 4.49 -14.47
CA ASN A 433 -20.18 5.75 -15.20
C ASN A 433 -19.53 5.47 -16.57
N ARG A 434 -18.54 4.57 -16.64
CA ARG A 434 -17.90 4.17 -17.91
C ARG A 434 -18.82 3.36 -18.83
N GLU A 435 -19.70 2.53 -18.28
CA GLU A 435 -20.73 1.82 -19.05
C GLU A 435 -21.75 2.80 -19.64
N GLU A 436 -22.14 3.85 -18.91
CA GLU A 436 -22.96 4.95 -19.44
C GLU A 436 -22.21 5.77 -20.51
N HIS A 437 -20.92 6.09 -20.32
CA HIS A 437 -20.09 6.71 -21.36
C HIS A 437 -20.02 5.87 -22.64
N LEU A 438 -19.87 4.55 -22.50
CA LEU A 438 -19.86 3.61 -23.61
C LEU A 438 -21.22 3.64 -24.34
N ARG A 439 -22.32 3.72 -23.59
CA ARG A 439 -23.68 3.85 -24.15
C ARG A 439 -23.84 5.16 -24.93
N ILE A 440 -23.41 6.30 -24.38
CA ILE A 440 -23.41 7.60 -25.07
C ILE A 440 -22.65 7.50 -26.40
N LYS A 441 -21.42 6.96 -26.38
CA LYS A 441 -20.59 6.81 -27.59
C LYS A 441 -21.22 5.89 -28.64
N THR A 442 -21.88 4.82 -28.18
CA THR A 442 -22.61 3.89 -29.06
C THR A 442 -23.84 4.56 -29.67
N MET A 443 -24.55 5.40 -28.91
CA MET A 443 -25.67 6.20 -29.42
C MET A 443 -25.21 7.26 -30.43
N LEU A 444 -24.09 7.95 -30.18
CA LEU A 444 -23.47 8.86 -31.16
C LEU A 444 -23.11 8.14 -32.45
N LEU A 445 -22.47 6.96 -32.34
CA LEU A 445 -22.12 6.13 -33.50
C LEU A 445 -23.37 5.69 -34.29
N GLY A 446 -24.47 5.42 -33.60
CA GLY A 446 -25.76 5.04 -34.18
C GLY A 446 -26.67 6.20 -34.58
N GLY A 447 -26.21 7.46 -34.47
CA GLY A 447 -27.02 8.64 -34.81
C GLY A 447 -28.23 8.91 -33.91
N LYS A 448 -28.24 8.38 -32.67
CA LYS A 448 -29.37 8.47 -31.73
C LYS A 448 -29.33 9.67 -30.78
N ILE A 449 -28.26 10.48 -30.83
CA ILE A 449 -28.13 11.73 -30.07
C ILE A 449 -28.12 12.87 -31.09
N SER A 450 -29.02 13.84 -30.96
CA SER A 450 -29.06 15.02 -31.83
C SER A 450 -28.04 16.08 -31.43
N GLU A 451 -27.80 17.05 -32.32
CA GLU A 451 -26.95 18.21 -32.01
C GLU A 451 -27.56 19.09 -30.92
N ASP A 452 -28.89 19.21 -30.87
CA ASP A 452 -29.59 19.96 -29.81
C ASP A 452 -29.37 19.33 -28.43
N GLN A 453 -29.45 18.00 -28.33
CA GLN A 453 -29.11 17.28 -27.10
C GLN A 453 -27.64 17.53 -26.73
N TRP A 454 -26.71 17.42 -27.69
CA TRP A 454 -25.28 17.64 -27.45
C TRP A 454 -24.96 19.04 -26.88
N ASN A 455 -25.73 20.05 -27.27
CA ASN A 455 -25.52 21.43 -26.84
C ASN A 455 -26.24 21.78 -25.52
N ASP A 456 -27.05 20.88 -24.96
CA ASP A 456 -27.78 21.11 -23.70
C ASP A 456 -27.50 19.99 -22.66
N PRO A 457 -26.67 20.27 -21.64
CA PRO A 457 -26.41 19.33 -20.54
C PRO A 457 -27.66 18.93 -19.72
N ALA A 458 -28.77 19.68 -19.83
CA ALA A 458 -30.01 19.38 -19.13
C ALA A 458 -30.90 18.35 -19.83
N ILE A 459 -30.58 17.95 -21.07
CA ILE A 459 -31.39 17.05 -21.89
C ILE A 459 -30.64 15.71 -22.13
N PRO A 460 -30.66 14.79 -21.15
CA PRO A 460 -29.98 13.50 -21.32
C PRO A 460 -30.72 12.59 -22.32
N PRO A 461 -29.99 11.75 -23.08
CA PRO A 461 -30.58 10.71 -23.92
C PRO A 461 -31.16 9.55 -23.08
N GLU A 462 -32.10 8.81 -23.65
CA GLU A 462 -32.83 7.75 -22.94
C GLU A 462 -31.92 6.63 -22.38
N GLY A 463 -31.97 6.44 -21.07
CA GLY A 463 -31.17 5.44 -20.33
C GLY A 463 -29.73 5.84 -20.06
N VAL A 464 -29.44 7.15 -20.07
CA VAL A 464 -28.23 7.77 -19.50
C VAL A 464 -28.66 8.68 -18.37
N SER A 465 -27.96 8.67 -17.23
CA SER A 465 -28.32 9.51 -16.09
C SER A 465 -28.03 11.00 -16.37
N PRO A 466 -28.79 11.95 -15.80
CA PRO A 466 -28.54 13.38 -15.97
C PRO A 466 -27.13 13.80 -15.53
N THR A 467 -26.63 13.23 -14.44
CA THR A 467 -25.29 13.52 -13.90
C THR A 467 -24.20 13.09 -14.87
N THR A 468 -24.24 11.83 -15.34
CA THR A 468 -23.23 11.32 -16.29
C THR A 468 -23.30 12.07 -17.62
N TRP A 469 -24.49 12.45 -18.09
CA TRP A 469 -24.64 13.25 -19.30
C TRP A 469 -23.96 14.61 -19.19
N ALA A 470 -24.24 15.34 -18.11
CA ALA A 470 -23.62 16.64 -17.86
C ALA A 470 -22.10 16.54 -17.72
N GLU A 471 -21.59 15.53 -17.01
CA GLU A 471 -20.16 15.23 -16.90
C GLU A 471 -19.52 14.92 -18.26
N PHE A 472 -20.19 14.11 -19.09
CA PHE A 472 -19.70 13.74 -20.41
C PHE A 472 -19.60 14.97 -21.32
N ILE A 473 -20.62 15.83 -21.34
CA ILE A 473 -20.62 17.07 -22.13
C ILE A 473 -19.55 18.03 -21.63
N ASP A 474 -19.43 18.25 -20.32
CA ASP A 474 -18.40 19.13 -19.75
C ASP A 474 -16.98 18.67 -20.13
N ALA A 475 -16.72 17.37 -20.00
CA ALA A 475 -15.45 16.76 -20.40
C ALA A 475 -15.13 16.92 -21.90
N HIS A 476 -16.16 17.10 -22.75
CA HIS A 476 -16.06 17.31 -24.19
C HIS A 476 -16.47 18.71 -24.65
N SER A 477 -16.56 19.69 -23.72
CA SER A 477 -17.02 21.06 -23.99
C SER A 477 -16.24 21.78 -25.10
N ARG A 478 -14.99 21.36 -25.35
CA ARG A 478 -14.12 21.91 -26.41
C ARG A 478 -14.24 21.18 -27.75
N VAL A 479 -15.07 20.14 -27.85
CA VAL A 479 -15.22 19.30 -29.04
C VAL A 479 -16.59 19.56 -29.67
N LYS A 480 -16.59 20.01 -30.93
CA LYS A 480 -17.85 20.22 -31.68
C LYS A 480 -18.52 18.87 -31.99
N TYR A 481 -19.85 18.84 -31.98
CA TYR A 481 -20.66 17.65 -32.27
C TYR A 481 -20.20 16.89 -33.53
N ARG A 482 -20.03 17.60 -34.65
CA ARG A 482 -19.53 17.02 -35.93
C ARG A 482 -18.19 16.27 -35.81
N HIS A 483 -17.31 16.67 -34.89
CA HIS A 483 -16.01 16.02 -34.68
C HIS A 483 -16.13 14.77 -33.81
N MET A 484 -17.15 14.73 -32.94
CA MET A 484 -17.48 13.54 -32.16
C MET A 484 -18.06 12.41 -33.01
N LEU A 485 -18.71 12.71 -34.14
CA LEU A 485 -19.28 11.70 -35.05
C LEU A 485 -18.26 10.94 -35.91
N ASN A 486 -16.95 11.21 -35.77
CA ASN A 486 -15.94 10.49 -36.56
C ASN A 486 -15.90 9.00 -36.18
N THR A 487 -16.40 8.13 -37.07
CA THR A 487 -16.55 6.68 -36.86
C THR A 487 -15.27 6.01 -36.39
N LYS A 488 -14.11 6.34 -36.98
CA LYS A 488 -12.82 5.73 -36.62
C LYS A 488 -12.40 6.09 -35.20
N ASN A 489 -12.57 7.36 -34.82
CA ASN A 489 -12.22 7.84 -33.48
C ASN A 489 -13.20 7.34 -32.42
N LEU A 490 -14.50 7.29 -32.74
CA LEU A 490 -15.53 6.72 -31.88
C LEU A 490 -15.30 5.24 -31.60
N ASN A 491 -15.10 4.43 -32.64
CA ASN A 491 -14.81 3.00 -32.49
C ASN A 491 -13.58 2.78 -31.62
N LYS A 492 -12.50 3.55 -31.83
CA LYS A 492 -11.32 3.52 -30.96
C LYS A 492 -11.65 3.87 -29.50
N SER A 493 -12.49 4.90 -29.28
CA SER A 493 -12.89 5.35 -27.94
C SER A 493 -13.77 4.33 -27.21
N ILE A 494 -14.72 3.70 -27.92
CA ILE A 494 -15.58 2.60 -27.45
C ILE A 494 -14.73 1.41 -27.03
N THR A 495 -13.83 1.00 -27.90
CA THR A 495 -12.86 -0.07 -27.68
C THR A 495 -11.98 0.20 -26.44
N ASN A 496 -11.52 1.45 -26.25
CA ASN A 496 -10.77 1.83 -25.05
C ASN A 496 -11.60 1.73 -23.75
N ASP A 497 -12.85 2.21 -23.76
CA ASP A 497 -13.71 2.09 -22.57
C ASP A 497 -13.99 0.63 -22.22
N LYS A 498 -14.21 -0.25 -23.22
CA LYS A 498 -14.39 -1.68 -22.99
C LYS A 498 -13.21 -2.31 -22.25
N ASN A 499 -11.97 -2.04 -22.68
CA ASN A 499 -10.81 -2.52 -21.93
C ASN A 499 -10.74 -1.93 -20.54
N GLN A 500 -11.04 -0.64 -20.42
CA GLN A 500 -10.90 0.04 -19.13
C GLN A 500 -11.89 -0.55 -18.14
N ILE A 501 -13.11 -0.86 -18.58
CA ILE A 501 -14.10 -1.58 -17.79
C ILE A 501 -13.59 -2.98 -17.42
N GLU A 502 -13.08 -3.75 -18.38
CA GLU A 502 -12.52 -5.10 -18.12
C GLU A 502 -11.34 -5.07 -17.15
N PHE A 503 -10.42 -4.11 -17.32
CA PHE A 503 -9.29 -3.83 -16.45
C PHE A 503 -9.75 -3.46 -15.03
N LEU A 504 -10.71 -2.53 -14.91
CA LEU A 504 -11.25 -2.10 -13.62
C LEU A 504 -11.95 -3.25 -12.90
N LYS A 505 -12.74 -4.06 -13.61
CA LYS A 505 -13.38 -5.27 -13.06
C LYS A 505 -12.33 -6.26 -12.57
N SER A 506 -11.32 -6.57 -13.38
CA SER A 506 -10.23 -7.48 -13.00
C SER A 506 -9.43 -6.95 -11.80
N TYR A 507 -9.10 -5.65 -11.78
CA TYR A 507 -8.36 -5.01 -10.70
C TYR A 507 -9.19 -5.03 -9.41
N ARG A 508 -10.51 -4.86 -9.56
CA ARG A 508 -11.46 -4.96 -8.46
C ARG A 508 -11.50 -6.29 -7.82
N ASP A 509 -11.61 -7.31 -8.62
CA ASP A 509 -11.76 -8.66 -8.13
C ASP A 509 -10.46 -9.10 -7.42
N GLN A 510 -9.29 -8.76 -7.96
CA GLN A 510 -8.00 -9.05 -7.30
C GLN A 510 -7.76 -8.23 -6.02
N THR A 511 -8.10 -6.94 -6.02
CA THR A 511 -7.96 -6.12 -4.81
C THR A 511 -8.90 -6.63 -3.72
N ARG A 512 -10.11 -7.03 -4.08
CA ARG A 512 -11.06 -7.63 -3.15
C ARG A 512 -10.51 -8.93 -2.55
N GLN A 513 -9.98 -9.82 -3.38
CA GLN A 513 -9.32 -11.06 -2.90
C GLN A 513 -8.17 -10.79 -1.92
N GLU A 514 -7.41 -9.70 -2.12
CA GLU A 514 -6.33 -9.30 -1.23
C GLU A 514 -6.87 -8.69 0.09
N LEU A 515 -7.91 -7.87 0.05
CA LEU A 515 -8.54 -7.30 1.25
C LEU A 515 -9.28 -8.36 2.10
N ALA A 516 -9.74 -9.45 1.48
CA ALA A 516 -10.32 -10.59 2.19
C ALA A 516 -9.30 -11.48 2.91
N GLN A 517 -7.99 -11.23 2.74
CA GLN A 517 -6.98 -12.03 3.44
C GLN A 517 -7.12 -11.86 4.96
N PRO A 518 -6.98 -12.92 5.77
CA PRO A 518 -7.26 -12.86 7.20
C PRO A 518 -6.54 -11.72 7.95
N HIS A 519 -5.29 -11.42 7.57
CA HIS A 519 -4.48 -10.37 8.20
C HIS A 519 -4.94 -8.93 7.88
N HIS A 520 -5.87 -8.74 6.95
CA HIS A 520 -6.53 -7.48 6.65
C HIS A 520 -7.91 -7.35 7.29
N ILE A 521 -8.38 -8.38 7.99
CA ILE A 521 -9.65 -8.38 8.69
C ILE A 521 -9.45 -7.94 10.14
N ASP A 522 -10.28 -7.00 10.59
CA ASP A 522 -10.28 -6.49 11.95
C ASP A 522 -10.88 -7.50 12.95
N PHE A 523 -10.66 -7.29 14.24
CA PHE A 523 -11.29 -8.07 15.29
C PHE A 523 -12.56 -7.37 15.77
N ARG A 524 -13.68 -8.08 15.76
CA ARG A 524 -14.97 -7.55 16.22
C ARG A 524 -15.67 -8.47 17.19
N ALA A 525 -16.49 -7.85 18.03
CA ALA A 525 -17.38 -8.55 18.94
C ALA A 525 -18.54 -9.18 18.15
N GLY A 526 -18.90 -10.41 18.51
CA GLY A 526 -20.01 -11.18 17.94
C GLY A 526 -20.39 -12.37 18.82
N GLY A 527 -21.13 -13.31 18.24
CA GLY A 527 -21.67 -14.46 18.97
C GLY A 527 -22.76 -14.08 19.99
N VAL A 528 -23.08 -15.01 20.89
CA VAL A 528 -24.13 -14.82 21.90
C VAL A 528 -23.76 -13.65 22.82
N SER A 529 -24.67 -12.69 22.95
CA SER A 529 -24.46 -11.47 23.74
C SER A 529 -23.24 -10.62 23.36
N SER A 530 -22.70 -10.79 22.13
CA SER A 530 -21.52 -10.03 21.64
C SER A 530 -20.26 -10.18 22.50
N ARG A 531 -20.03 -11.37 23.08
CA ARG A 531 -18.90 -11.62 23.98
C ARG A 531 -17.68 -12.23 23.31
N GLU A 532 -17.85 -12.85 22.15
CA GLU A 532 -16.74 -13.42 21.39
C GLU A 532 -16.07 -12.34 20.55
N VAL A 533 -14.73 -12.27 20.56
CA VAL A 533 -13.98 -11.32 19.74
C VAL A 533 -13.09 -12.08 18.78
N SER A 534 -13.42 -12.00 17.49
CA SER A 534 -12.82 -12.79 16.43
C SER A 534 -12.82 -12.02 15.09
N ARG A 535 -11.97 -12.46 14.16
CA ARG A 535 -11.99 -12.03 12.75
C ARG A 535 -13.20 -12.57 11.99
N GLU A 536 -13.89 -13.56 12.52
CA GLU A 536 -15.15 -14.08 11.95
C GLU A 536 -16.22 -13.00 11.82
N TYR A 537 -16.30 -12.14 12.84
CA TYR A 537 -17.23 -11.02 12.90
C TYR A 537 -16.63 -9.74 12.29
N GLY A 538 -15.36 -9.81 11.88
CA GLY A 538 -14.60 -8.70 11.36
C GLY A 538 -15.01 -8.29 9.95
N LYS A 539 -14.56 -7.11 9.57
CA LYS A 539 -14.53 -6.59 8.20
C LYS A 539 -13.10 -6.19 7.84
N PRO A 540 -12.79 -5.93 6.57
CA PRO A 540 -11.52 -5.31 6.21
C PRO A 540 -11.32 -3.98 6.93
N TYR A 541 -10.09 -3.68 7.35
CA TYR A 541 -9.76 -2.37 7.91
C TYR A 541 -10.12 -1.25 6.93
N ASP A 542 -10.68 -0.14 7.44
CA ASP A 542 -11.07 1.02 6.62
C ASP A 542 -9.88 1.72 5.97
N THR A 543 -8.69 1.54 6.52
CA THR A 543 -7.45 2.02 5.91
C THR A 543 -6.30 1.05 6.19
N VAL A 544 -5.83 0.41 5.12
CA VAL A 544 -4.62 -0.43 5.12
C VAL A 544 -3.48 0.29 4.39
N PHE A 545 -2.24 -0.12 4.66
CA PHE A 545 -1.07 0.43 3.99
C PHE A 545 -1.03 0.07 2.49
N MET A 546 -0.56 1.00 1.67
CA MET A 546 -0.45 0.90 0.21
C MET A 546 0.40 -0.30 -0.21
N ARG A 547 -0.14 -1.10 -1.13
CA ARG A 547 0.55 -2.20 -1.79
C ARG A 547 0.45 -2.08 -3.30
N MET A 548 1.46 -2.58 -4.00
CA MET A 548 1.45 -2.76 -5.46
C MET A 548 1.70 -4.21 -5.79
N LEU A 549 1.23 -4.65 -6.95
CA LEU A 549 1.67 -5.93 -7.50
C LEU A 549 3.06 -5.78 -8.12
N SER A 550 3.99 -6.58 -7.64
CA SER A 550 5.29 -6.78 -8.26
C SER A 550 5.30 -8.12 -9.00
N TRP A 551 5.95 -8.16 -10.17
CA TRP A 551 6.27 -9.43 -10.78
C TRP A 551 7.44 -10.06 -10.04
N VAL A 552 7.32 -11.34 -9.72
CA VAL A 552 8.45 -12.18 -9.27
C VAL A 552 8.32 -13.48 -10.04
N PRO A 553 9.37 -13.98 -10.70
CA PRO A 553 9.34 -15.29 -11.34
C PRO A 553 9.19 -16.37 -10.25
N SER A 554 7.95 -16.67 -9.85
CA SER A 554 7.63 -17.77 -8.95
C SER A 554 7.03 -18.92 -9.74
N SER A 555 7.23 -20.15 -9.25
CA SER A 555 6.58 -21.36 -9.75
C SER A 555 5.04 -21.32 -9.68
N GLN A 556 4.44 -20.27 -9.11
CA GLN A 556 3.00 -20.11 -8.92
C GLN A 556 2.32 -19.13 -9.88
N GLU A 557 3.02 -18.56 -10.88
CA GLU A 557 2.49 -17.68 -11.95
C GLU A 557 1.75 -16.40 -11.51
N LYS A 558 1.57 -16.14 -10.21
CA LYS A 558 0.91 -14.93 -9.69
C LYS A 558 1.96 -13.96 -9.13
N GLY A 559 1.80 -12.67 -9.42
CA GLY A 559 2.60 -11.60 -8.84
C GLY A 559 2.44 -11.51 -7.32
N SER A 560 3.41 -10.90 -6.64
CA SER A 560 3.38 -10.71 -5.18
C SER A 560 3.02 -9.27 -4.83
N TRP A 561 2.22 -9.08 -3.78
CA TRP A 561 1.98 -7.74 -3.24
C TRP A 561 3.19 -7.25 -2.45
N GLU A 562 3.74 -6.11 -2.85
CA GLU A 562 4.86 -5.45 -2.19
C GLU A 562 4.38 -4.14 -1.54
N THR A 563 4.84 -3.91 -0.31
CA THR A 563 4.54 -2.68 0.45
C THR A 563 5.45 -1.55 0.00
N TYR A 564 4.88 -0.39 -0.31
CA TYR A 564 5.67 0.74 -0.79
C TYR A 564 4.97 2.08 -0.55
N VAL A 565 5.74 3.17 -0.60
CA VAL A 565 5.22 4.54 -0.67
C VAL A 565 5.45 5.06 -2.10
N PRO A 566 4.38 5.47 -2.84
CA PRO A 566 4.55 5.96 -4.20
C PRO A 566 5.46 7.18 -4.29
N GLY A 567 6.36 7.23 -5.27
CA GLY A 567 7.24 8.37 -5.54
C GLY A 567 6.44 9.63 -5.86
N SER A 568 5.24 9.48 -6.43
CA SER A 568 4.29 10.59 -6.59
C SER A 568 3.78 11.19 -5.27
N THR A 569 3.61 10.36 -4.22
CA THR A 569 3.22 10.80 -2.87
C THR A 569 4.34 11.60 -2.22
N ILE A 570 5.57 11.10 -2.29
CA ILE A 570 6.77 11.74 -1.74
C ILE A 570 7.03 13.06 -2.47
N LYS A 571 7.05 13.03 -3.81
CA LYS A 571 7.15 14.23 -4.64
C LYS A 571 6.06 15.25 -4.32
N GLY A 572 4.83 14.80 -4.09
CA GLY A 572 3.70 15.66 -3.71
C GLY A 572 3.93 16.36 -2.36
N ALA A 573 4.45 15.63 -1.37
CA ALA A 573 4.81 16.18 -0.07
C ALA A 573 5.93 17.22 -0.16
N PHE A 574 7.00 16.92 -0.91
CA PHE A 574 8.10 17.85 -1.16
C PHE A 574 7.64 19.09 -1.94
N ARG A 575 6.85 18.91 -3.00
CA ARG A 575 6.30 20.03 -3.78
C ARG A 575 5.44 20.94 -2.91
N LYS A 576 4.62 20.36 -2.03
CA LYS A 576 3.80 21.13 -1.11
C LYS A 576 4.65 21.95 -0.16
N ARG A 577 5.62 21.32 0.52
CA ARG A 577 6.50 22.00 1.47
C ARG A 577 7.31 23.11 0.77
N ALA A 578 7.80 22.85 -0.43
CA ALA A 578 8.47 23.85 -1.27
C ALA A 578 7.55 25.03 -1.59
N SER A 579 6.31 24.76 -2.01
CA SER A 579 5.31 25.79 -2.32
C SER A 579 5.02 26.66 -1.10
N GLN A 580 4.76 26.05 0.06
CA GLN A 580 4.52 26.79 1.30
C GLN A 580 5.72 27.67 1.67
N THR A 581 6.93 27.12 1.59
CA THR A 581 8.17 27.84 1.90
C THR A 581 8.36 29.05 0.98
N LEU A 582 8.35 28.85 -0.34
CA LEU A 582 8.59 29.94 -1.29
C LEU A 582 7.47 30.98 -1.27
N LYS A 583 6.21 30.59 -1.12
CA LYS A 583 5.09 31.55 -1.00
C LYS A 583 5.15 32.35 0.31
N THR A 584 5.74 31.78 1.37
CA THR A 584 6.00 32.50 2.62
C THR A 584 7.08 33.56 2.42
N LEU A 585 8.21 33.17 1.83
CA LEU A 585 9.39 34.03 1.71
C LEU A 585 9.28 35.06 0.58
N TRP A 586 8.74 34.68 -0.58
CA TRP A 586 8.72 35.49 -1.81
C TRP A 586 7.31 35.83 -2.29
N GLY A 587 6.28 35.16 -1.75
CA GLY A 587 4.93 35.29 -2.27
C GLY A 587 4.64 34.50 -3.54
N GLU A 588 3.46 34.75 -4.09
CA GLU A 588 3.00 34.17 -5.35
C GLU A 588 3.54 35.00 -6.52
N SER A 589 4.77 34.70 -6.94
CA SER A 589 5.47 35.38 -8.03
C SER A 589 5.85 34.41 -9.16
N ASP A 590 6.24 34.96 -10.31
CA ASP A 590 6.78 34.18 -11.43
C ASP A 590 8.06 33.43 -11.03
N LYS A 591 8.88 34.03 -10.16
CA LYS A 591 10.08 33.39 -9.59
C LYS A 591 9.72 32.11 -8.82
N THR A 592 8.73 32.20 -7.92
CA THR A 592 8.20 31.04 -7.16
C THR A 592 7.71 29.95 -8.11
N THR A 593 6.90 30.31 -9.11
CA THR A 593 6.35 29.37 -10.08
C THR A 593 7.45 28.71 -10.93
N ARG A 594 8.45 29.50 -11.36
CA ARG A 594 9.59 29.02 -12.14
C ARG A 594 10.38 27.96 -11.40
N ILE A 595 10.72 28.20 -10.13
CA ILE A 595 11.50 27.25 -9.32
C ILE A 595 10.70 25.97 -9.03
N LEU A 596 9.43 26.09 -8.61
CA LEU A 596 8.57 24.93 -8.38
C LEU A 596 8.41 24.07 -9.63
N THR A 597 8.23 24.73 -10.78
CA THR A 597 8.09 24.06 -12.08
C THR A 597 9.41 23.45 -12.53
N ARG A 598 10.55 24.08 -12.26
CA ARG A 598 11.87 23.51 -12.56
C ARG A 598 12.12 22.23 -11.76
N ILE A 599 11.93 22.25 -10.44
CA ILE A 599 12.19 21.10 -9.57
C ILE A 599 11.20 19.96 -9.83
N PHE A 600 9.90 20.28 -9.84
CA PHE A 600 8.83 19.28 -9.79
C PHE A 600 8.09 19.09 -11.13
N GLY A 601 8.43 19.87 -12.16
CA GLY A 601 7.77 19.83 -13.46
C GLY A 601 6.38 20.49 -13.47
N ALA A 602 5.81 20.56 -14.66
CA ALA A 602 4.42 20.97 -14.93
C ALA A 602 3.86 20.12 -16.08
N GLN A 603 2.60 20.33 -16.45
CA GLN A 603 2.03 19.64 -17.62
C GLN A 603 2.87 19.96 -18.87
N GLY A 604 3.35 18.91 -19.55
CA GLY A 604 4.22 19.06 -20.73
C GLY A 604 5.70 19.37 -20.41
N GLN A 605 6.05 19.62 -19.14
CA GLN A 605 7.41 19.95 -18.73
C GLN A 605 7.98 18.92 -17.75
N ARG A 606 9.12 18.32 -18.11
CA ARG A 606 9.84 17.36 -17.27
C ARG A 606 10.40 18.07 -16.03
N ALA A 607 10.31 17.41 -14.89
CA ALA A 607 10.92 17.83 -13.64
C ALA A 607 12.45 17.63 -13.68
N LEU A 608 13.20 18.50 -13.00
CA LEU A 608 14.63 18.33 -12.78
C LEU A 608 14.93 17.14 -11.84
N VAL A 609 14.07 16.91 -10.83
CA VAL A 609 14.26 15.89 -9.79
C VAL A 609 13.38 14.66 -10.03
N PHE A 610 13.98 13.47 -9.91
CA PHE A 610 13.33 12.17 -10.02
C PHE A 610 13.22 11.54 -8.64
N PHE A 611 11.99 11.29 -8.19
CA PHE A 611 11.73 10.54 -6.96
C PHE A 611 11.43 9.09 -7.35
N SER A 612 12.12 8.13 -6.76
CA SER A 612 11.71 6.73 -6.82
C SER A 612 10.46 6.50 -5.98
N ASP A 613 9.79 5.36 -6.20
CA ASP A 613 8.97 4.79 -5.12
C ASP A 613 9.88 4.43 -3.94
N ALA A 614 9.36 4.55 -2.71
CA ALA A 614 10.09 4.08 -1.53
C ALA A 614 9.64 2.66 -1.18
N TYR A 615 10.53 1.69 -1.31
CA TYR A 615 10.23 0.28 -1.08
C TYR A 615 10.61 -0.12 0.33
N LEU A 616 9.80 -1.00 0.94
CA LEU A 616 10.13 -1.57 2.24
C LEU A 616 11.40 -2.43 2.12
N VAL A 617 12.41 -2.13 2.92
CA VAL A 617 13.63 -2.95 3.03
C VAL A 617 13.27 -4.26 3.72
N ASP A 618 13.69 -5.40 3.16
CA ASP A 618 13.27 -6.75 3.58
C ASP A 618 13.25 -6.91 5.12
N PRO A 619 12.06 -6.91 5.74
CA PRO A 619 11.95 -7.09 7.18
C PRO A 619 12.16 -8.57 7.50
N SER A 620 12.96 -8.86 8.54
CA SER A 620 13.20 -10.22 9.04
C SER A 620 11.90 -10.91 9.52
N ASN A 621 10.90 -10.15 9.98
CA ASN A 621 9.56 -10.64 10.31
C ASN A 621 8.48 -9.54 10.10
N PRO A 622 7.89 -9.42 8.89
CA PRO A 622 6.94 -8.36 8.57
C PRO A 622 5.64 -8.41 9.39
N LYS A 623 5.23 -9.57 9.92
CA LYS A 623 3.93 -9.70 10.62
C LYS A 623 3.89 -8.95 11.95
N SER A 624 5.03 -8.87 12.64
CA SER A 624 5.16 -8.26 13.97
C SER A 624 5.12 -6.72 14.00
N SER A 625 5.14 -6.06 12.84
CA SER A 625 5.29 -4.60 12.75
C SER A 625 4.06 -3.86 12.20
N TRP A 626 2.95 -4.59 11.98
CA TRP A 626 1.66 -4.01 11.63
C TRP A 626 0.82 -3.80 12.88
N CYS A 627 0.50 -2.55 13.18
CA CYS A 627 -0.28 -2.18 14.34
C CYS A 627 -1.71 -1.80 13.95
N SER A 628 -2.66 -1.99 14.87
CA SER A 628 -4.03 -1.54 14.68
C SER A 628 -4.41 -0.44 15.67
N MET A 629 -5.33 0.42 15.25
CA MET A 629 -5.94 1.43 16.13
C MET A 629 -7.39 1.64 15.74
N ASP A 630 -8.25 1.70 16.76
CA ASP A 630 -9.67 1.99 16.61
C ASP A 630 -9.89 3.50 16.76
N GLY A 631 -10.62 4.09 15.83
CA GLY A 631 -11.08 5.48 15.89
C GLY A 631 -12.57 5.52 16.16
N ILE A 632 -12.99 6.16 17.25
CA ILE A 632 -14.40 6.32 17.61
C ILE A 632 -14.75 7.80 17.64
N LYS A 633 -15.79 8.21 16.91
CA LYS A 633 -16.36 9.56 17.04
C LYS A 633 -17.34 9.57 18.22
N MET A 634 -17.16 10.51 19.13
CA MET A 634 -18.04 10.72 20.27
C MET A 634 -19.02 11.85 19.96
N ASP A 635 -20.27 11.70 20.38
CA ASP A 635 -21.25 12.78 20.41
C ASP A 635 -20.93 13.72 21.59
N PRO A 636 -20.69 15.02 21.34
CA PRO A 636 -20.36 15.97 22.40
C PRO A 636 -21.49 16.22 23.41
N LYS A 637 -22.77 16.00 23.03
CA LYS A 637 -23.95 16.18 23.89
C LYS A 637 -24.14 15.01 24.84
N THR A 638 -24.08 13.80 24.31
CA THR A 638 -24.32 12.59 25.09
C THR A 638 -23.04 12.03 25.70
N GLY A 639 -21.86 12.33 25.15
CA GLY A 639 -20.60 11.69 25.51
C GLY A 639 -20.54 10.20 25.17
N LEU A 640 -21.41 9.74 24.25
CA LEU A 640 -21.50 8.37 23.76
C LEU A 640 -20.89 8.25 22.35
N PRO A 641 -20.45 7.05 21.93
CA PRO A 641 -20.06 6.80 20.54
C PRO A 641 -21.23 7.09 19.59
N ILE A 642 -20.94 7.74 18.45
CA ILE A 642 -21.88 7.86 17.34
C ILE A 642 -21.91 6.53 16.60
N GLU A 643 -23.09 5.95 16.45
CA GLU A 643 -23.30 4.70 15.71
C GLU A 643 -22.78 4.84 14.26
N THR A 644 -22.18 3.78 13.72
CA THR A 644 -21.51 3.74 12.39
C THR A 644 -20.25 4.61 12.21
N ALA A 645 -19.88 5.46 13.18
CA ALA A 645 -18.72 6.34 13.06
C ALA A 645 -17.39 5.74 13.56
N LYS A 646 -17.31 4.40 13.68
CA LYS A 646 -16.06 3.68 13.96
C LYS A 646 -15.18 3.67 12.71
N ARG A 647 -13.88 3.87 12.87
CA ARG A 647 -12.88 3.72 11.81
C ARG A 647 -11.72 2.86 12.29
N ASP A 648 -11.37 1.86 11.51
CA ASP A 648 -10.36 0.87 11.85
C ASP A 648 -9.10 1.07 10.97
N TYR A 649 -7.95 1.26 11.61
CA TYR A 649 -6.66 1.53 10.94
C TYR A 649 -5.73 0.34 11.08
N LEU A 650 -5.10 -0.08 9.99
CA LEU A 650 -3.93 -0.95 9.99
C LEU A 650 -2.74 -0.16 9.45
N PHE A 651 -1.76 0.10 10.30
CA PHE A 651 -0.64 1.00 10.00
C PHE A 651 0.71 0.37 10.34
N ALA A 652 1.77 0.92 9.75
CA ALA A 652 3.14 0.47 10.00
C ALA A 652 3.73 1.20 11.21
N TYR A 653 4.31 0.44 12.14
CA TYR A 653 5.07 0.97 13.26
C TYR A 653 6.22 0.04 13.66
N GLY A 654 7.35 0.64 14.00
CA GLY A 654 8.56 -0.08 14.40
C GLY A 654 9.79 0.34 13.60
N ASP A 655 10.95 0.09 14.19
CA ASP A 655 12.28 0.30 13.61
C ASP A 655 12.63 -0.73 12.53
N ASN A 656 12.08 -1.94 12.63
CA ASN A 656 12.24 -3.02 11.66
C ASN A 656 11.55 -2.76 10.31
N LEU A 657 10.70 -1.73 10.22
CA LEU A 657 10.12 -1.28 8.95
C LEU A 657 10.82 -0.01 8.50
N SER A 658 11.77 -0.17 7.59
CA SER A 658 12.51 0.93 6.98
C SER A 658 12.22 0.99 5.48
N PHE A 659 11.96 2.17 4.96
CA PHE A 659 11.70 2.39 3.54
C PHE A 659 12.91 3.02 2.87
N TYR A 660 13.35 2.45 1.76
CA TYR A 660 14.45 2.97 0.94
C TYR A 660 13.91 3.84 -0.19
N LEU A 661 14.38 5.07 -0.28
CA LEU A 661 14.04 6.06 -1.30
C LEU A 661 15.31 6.51 -2.04
N GLN A 662 15.22 6.58 -3.36
CA GLN A 662 16.26 7.18 -4.21
C GLN A 662 15.75 8.48 -4.84
N ILE A 663 16.59 9.51 -4.81
CA ILE A 663 16.38 10.79 -5.50
C ILE A 663 17.51 11.01 -6.50
N ASP A 664 17.17 11.17 -7.77
CA ASP A 664 18.12 11.47 -8.84
C ASP A 664 17.92 12.87 -9.41
N ILE A 665 19.01 13.51 -9.80
CA ILE A 665 19.05 14.76 -10.55
C ILE A 665 20.04 14.59 -11.69
N GLN A 666 19.63 14.97 -12.90
CA GLN A 666 20.48 14.89 -14.09
C GLN A 666 20.80 16.29 -14.60
N ASP A 667 22.06 16.52 -14.95
CA ASP A 667 22.56 17.70 -15.66
C ASP A 667 22.20 19.01 -14.96
N ILE A 668 22.60 19.11 -13.69
CA ILE A 668 22.50 20.35 -12.91
C ILE A 668 23.34 21.43 -13.60
N GLU A 669 22.73 22.55 -13.94
CA GLU A 669 23.41 23.71 -14.50
C GLU A 669 23.61 24.83 -13.46
N GLN A 670 24.42 25.84 -13.75
CA GLN A 670 24.60 26.99 -12.84
C GLN A 670 23.29 27.69 -12.49
N GLN A 671 22.34 27.75 -13.43
CA GLN A 671 21.01 28.33 -13.21
C GLN A 671 20.13 27.51 -12.26
N ASP A 672 20.48 26.23 -12.04
CA ASP A 672 19.72 25.32 -11.17
C ASP A 672 20.15 25.36 -9.72
N ILE A 673 21.26 26.04 -9.39
CA ILE A 673 21.82 26.06 -8.03
C ILE A 673 20.80 26.55 -7.00
N GLU A 674 20.01 27.58 -7.31
CA GLU A 674 18.94 28.06 -6.42
C GLU A 674 17.87 26.96 -6.21
N ALA A 675 17.46 26.26 -7.28
CA ALA A 675 16.49 25.18 -7.19
C ALA A 675 17.02 23.95 -6.41
N VAL A 676 18.31 23.62 -6.59
CA VAL A 676 18.97 22.55 -5.83
C VAL A 676 19.13 22.93 -4.37
N SER A 677 19.47 24.18 -4.05
CA SER A 677 19.54 24.67 -2.67
C SER A 677 18.20 24.53 -1.95
N LEU A 678 17.08 24.83 -2.63
CA LEU A 678 15.74 24.57 -2.08
C LEU A 678 15.51 23.09 -1.79
N LEU A 679 15.90 22.19 -2.71
CA LEU A 679 15.80 20.75 -2.47
C LEU A 679 16.60 20.32 -1.23
N LEU A 680 17.82 20.84 -1.06
CA LEU A 680 18.64 20.53 0.12
C LEU A 680 17.99 21.01 1.42
N HIS A 681 17.36 22.19 1.44
CA HIS A 681 16.54 22.61 2.58
C HIS A 681 15.37 21.66 2.84
N LEU A 682 14.69 21.17 1.80
CA LEU A 682 13.59 20.22 1.94
C LEU A 682 14.06 18.84 2.43
N LEU A 683 15.28 18.42 2.07
CA LEU A 683 15.88 17.20 2.62
C LEU A 683 16.14 17.36 4.12
N GLN A 684 16.68 18.50 4.56
CA GLN A 684 16.84 18.77 5.99
C GLN A 684 15.48 18.84 6.72
N ASP A 685 14.45 19.41 6.09
CA ASP A 685 13.08 19.36 6.63
C ASP A 685 12.59 17.91 6.76
N PHE A 686 12.91 17.04 5.81
CA PHE A 686 12.54 15.63 5.86
C PHE A 686 13.33 14.85 6.93
N GLN A 687 14.59 15.18 7.15
CA GLN A 687 15.41 14.63 8.23
C GLN A 687 14.88 15.02 9.62
N ARG A 688 14.29 16.20 9.75
CA ARG A 688 13.64 16.69 10.99
C ARG A 688 12.17 16.24 11.16
N GLY A 689 11.66 15.45 10.22
CA GLY A 689 10.29 14.98 10.23
C GLY A 689 9.23 16.03 9.84
N ASP A 690 9.61 17.16 9.24
CA ASP A 690 8.71 18.27 8.88
C ASP A 690 8.01 18.09 7.51
N VAL A 691 8.28 16.99 6.81
CA VAL A 691 7.64 16.62 5.54
C VAL A 691 6.74 15.40 5.73
N PRO A 692 5.45 15.59 6.09
CA PRO A 692 4.58 14.47 6.41
C PRO A 692 4.10 13.71 5.17
N LEU A 693 4.19 12.38 5.21
CA LEU A 693 3.78 11.46 4.16
C LEU A 693 2.37 10.87 4.43
N GLY A 694 1.66 10.48 3.37
CA GLY A 694 0.41 9.72 3.50
C GLY A 694 -0.80 10.49 4.07
N GLY A 695 -1.69 9.76 4.74
CA GLY A 695 -2.96 10.25 5.29
C GLY A 695 -2.92 10.47 6.81
N ALA A 696 -4.03 10.96 7.38
CA ALA A 696 -4.21 11.14 8.83
C ALA A 696 -3.12 11.98 9.54
N LYS A 697 -2.47 12.90 8.82
CA LYS A 697 -1.34 13.72 9.30
C LYS A 697 -1.62 14.46 10.61
N THR A 698 -2.82 15.02 10.78
CA THR A 698 -3.22 15.73 12.01
C THR A 698 -3.44 14.81 13.22
N SER A 699 -3.37 13.50 13.03
CA SER A 699 -3.38 12.47 14.07
C SER A 699 -2.00 11.81 14.20
N GLY A 700 -0.92 12.52 13.87
CA GLY A 700 0.45 12.08 14.14
C GLY A 700 1.03 11.08 13.14
N PHE A 701 0.27 10.69 12.12
CA PHE A 701 0.76 9.76 11.10
C PHE A 701 1.68 10.44 10.09
N GLY A 702 2.73 9.73 9.68
CA GLY A 702 3.55 10.08 8.52
C GLY A 702 4.58 11.19 8.74
N TRP A 703 4.72 11.72 9.95
CA TRP A 703 5.79 12.66 10.35
C TRP A 703 7.09 11.87 10.60
N VAL A 704 7.65 11.29 9.54
CA VAL A 704 8.83 10.42 9.60
C VAL A 704 10.12 11.20 9.41
N GLU A 705 11.17 10.77 10.10
CA GLU A 705 12.51 11.30 9.95
C GLU A 705 13.29 10.45 8.95
N ALA A 706 13.84 11.10 7.93
CA ALA A 706 14.71 10.45 6.97
C ALA A 706 16.19 10.54 7.38
N LYS A 707 16.98 9.57 6.96
CA LYS A 707 18.44 9.55 7.06
C LYS A 707 19.02 9.42 5.66
N VAL A 708 20.07 10.17 5.37
CA VAL A 708 20.82 10.01 4.12
C VAL A 708 21.80 8.85 4.30
N SER A 709 21.62 7.79 3.53
CA SER A 709 22.49 6.61 3.60
C SER A 709 23.67 6.71 2.64
N LYS A 710 23.44 7.25 1.44
CA LYS A 710 24.47 7.36 0.40
C LYS A 710 24.28 8.57 -0.50
N LEU A 711 25.39 9.17 -0.91
CA LEU A 711 25.48 10.22 -1.91
C LEU A 711 26.38 9.74 -3.04
N THR A 712 25.95 9.92 -4.28
CA THR A 712 26.79 9.67 -5.47
C THR A 712 26.68 10.85 -6.41
N TRP A 713 27.81 11.52 -6.64
CA TRP A 713 27.96 12.59 -7.61
C TRP A 713 28.86 12.14 -8.74
N LEU A 714 28.41 12.28 -9.97
CA LEU A 714 29.17 12.01 -11.20
C LEU A 714 29.17 13.28 -12.05
N THR A 715 30.32 13.66 -12.59
CA THR A 715 30.44 14.83 -13.45
C THR A 715 31.45 14.59 -14.58
N GLY A 716 31.20 15.20 -15.74
CA GLY A 716 32.16 15.28 -16.83
C GLY A 716 33.12 16.47 -16.71
N ASP A 717 32.86 17.40 -15.79
CA ASP A 717 33.66 18.60 -15.53
C ASP A 717 33.68 18.94 -14.03
N SER A 718 34.87 19.14 -13.46
CA SER A 718 35.10 19.42 -12.05
C SER A 718 34.99 20.91 -11.68
N MET A 719 34.97 21.83 -12.66
CA MET A 719 35.32 23.23 -12.41
C MET A 719 34.16 24.18 -12.08
N SER A 720 32.89 23.81 -12.27
CA SER A 720 31.76 24.76 -12.11
C SER A 720 30.74 24.35 -11.05
N VAL A 721 29.89 23.37 -11.35
CA VAL A 721 28.78 22.95 -10.46
C VAL A 721 29.29 22.15 -9.27
N HIS A 722 30.32 21.32 -9.49
CA HIS A 722 30.94 20.52 -8.44
C HIS A 722 31.47 21.40 -7.29
N GLN A 723 32.27 22.43 -7.59
CA GLN A 723 32.79 23.34 -6.56
C GLN A 723 31.69 24.05 -5.77
N LYS A 724 30.58 24.44 -6.42
CA LYS A 724 29.47 25.11 -5.73
C LYS A 724 28.69 24.19 -4.79
N LEU A 725 28.53 22.92 -5.16
CA LEU A 725 27.74 21.96 -4.37
C LEU A 725 28.59 21.25 -3.31
N PHE A 726 29.86 20.98 -3.60
CA PHE A 726 30.70 20.08 -2.83
C PHE A 726 32.07 20.68 -2.46
N GLY A 727 32.37 21.92 -2.82
CA GLY A 727 33.64 22.56 -2.47
C GLY A 727 34.86 21.88 -3.12
N GLU A 728 35.90 21.66 -2.33
CA GLU A 728 37.19 21.10 -2.78
C GLU A 728 37.28 19.56 -2.65
N GLN A 729 36.14 18.86 -2.60
CA GLN A 729 36.13 17.40 -2.46
C GLN A 729 36.79 16.71 -3.66
N SER A 730 37.71 15.78 -3.40
CA SER A 730 38.43 15.07 -4.46
C SER A 730 37.50 14.15 -5.26
N LEU A 731 37.64 14.18 -6.59
CA LEU A 731 36.94 13.26 -7.49
C LEU A 731 37.86 12.11 -7.92
N SER A 732 37.27 10.92 -8.08
CA SER A 732 37.94 9.72 -8.59
C SER A 732 37.43 9.37 -9.99
N GLN A 733 38.30 8.91 -10.88
CA GLN A 733 37.87 8.46 -12.21
C GLN A 733 37.07 7.15 -12.08
N LYS A 734 35.85 7.12 -12.64
CA LYS A 734 34.92 5.99 -12.67
C LYS A 734 34.37 5.80 -14.08
N GLY A 735 35.10 5.04 -14.90
CA GLY A 735 34.75 4.81 -16.30
C GLY A 735 34.67 6.13 -17.08
N LEU A 736 33.47 6.48 -17.56
CA LEU A 736 33.20 7.75 -18.26
C LEU A 736 33.28 8.99 -17.36
N TRP A 737 33.03 8.83 -16.06
CA TRP A 737 32.78 9.94 -15.13
C TRP A 737 33.96 10.22 -14.21
N GLN A 738 34.03 11.44 -13.70
CA GLN A 738 34.69 11.74 -12.43
C GLN A 738 33.64 11.69 -11.32
N GLY A 739 33.91 10.99 -10.23
CA GLY A 739 32.90 10.66 -9.22
C GLY A 739 33.34 10.87 -7.77
N LEU A 740 32.37 11.30 -6.96
CA LEU A 740 32.41 11.36 -5.50
C LEU A 740 31.33 10.43 -4.94
N GLU A 741 31.71 9.53 -4.04
CA GLU A 741 30.78 8.69 -3.28
C GLU A 741 31.01 8.88 -1.79
N LEU A 742 29.94 9.15 -1.06
CA LEU A 742 29.94 9.32 0.39
C LEU A 742 28.80 8.52 1.00
N GLU A 743 28.98 8.07 2.23
CA GLU A 743 28.00 7.26 2.96
C GLU A 743 27.81 7.81 4.38
N GLY A 744 26.62 7.57 4.94
CA GLY A 744 26.24 7.97 6.30
C GLY A 744 26.42 9.46 6.60
N GLU A 745 26.93 9.78 7.78
CA GLU A 745 27.09 11.16 8.27
C GLU A 745 27.93 12.06 7.34
N LYS A 746 28.91 11.48 6.61
CA LYS A 746 29.71 12.24 5.64
C LYS A 746 28.83 12.74 4.49
N ALA A 747 27.94 11.89 3.97
CA ALA A 747 26.99 12.27 2.94
C ALA A 747 26.03 13.36 3.44
N GLU A 748 25.49 13.19 4.65
CA GLU A 748 24.58 14.14 5.28
C GLU A 748 25.24 15.50 5.53
N SER A 749 26.47 15.52 6.05
CA SER A 749 27.19 16.75 6.35
C SER A 749 27.47 17.62 5.12
N LEU A 750 27.58 16.99 3.95
CA LEU A 750 27.88 17.65 2.67
C LEU A 750 26.62 18.11 1.94
N LEU A 751 25.46 17.52 2.23
CA LEU A 751 24.15 17.94 1.69
C LEU A 751 23.59 19.17 2.42
N ARG A 752 24.36 20.26 2.43
CA ARG A 752 23.95 21.54 3.01
C ARG A 752 23.48 22.51 1.93
N PRO A 753 22.43 23.30 2.19
CA PRO A 753 22.01 24.36 1.28
C PRO A 753 23.18 25.30 0.94
N SER A 754 23.46 25.46 -0.34
CA SER A 754 24.57 26.29 -0.83
C SER A 754 24.21 27.78 -0.91
N CYS A 755 22.92 28.11 -0.89
CA CYS A 755 22.42 29.47 -1.02
C CYS A 755 21.26 29.72 -0.04
N PRO A 756 21.32 30.79 0.78
CA PRO A 756 20.22 31.17 1.66
C PRO A 756 19.05 31.77 0.88
N PHE A 757 17.84 31.53 1.36
CA PHE A 757 16.62 32.13 0.84
C PHE A 757 16.24 33.34 1.69
N LEU A 758 16.62 34.53 1.22
CA LEU A 758 16.22 35.77 1.87
C LEU A 758 14.74 36.05 1.61
N SER A 759 14.06 36.53 2.65
CA SER A 759 12.67 36.93 2.56
C SER A 759 12.54 38.24 1.81
N GLU A 760 11.64 38.28 0.83
CA GLU A 760 11.21 39.50 0.13
C GLU A 760 9.98 40.11 0.82
N ARG A 761 9.56 39.52 1.95
CA ARG A 761 8.39 39.89 2.75
C ARG A 761 8.78 40.22 4.19
N GLY A 762 7.92 40.97 4.89
CA GLY A 762 8.10 41.27 6.31
C GLY A 762 8.04 40.02 7.21
N ALA A 763 8.56 40.12 8.44
CA ALA A 763 8.58 39.01 9.39
C ALA A 763 7.19 38.64 9.93
N ASP A 764 6.32 39.64 10.15
CA ASP A 764 4.98 39.45 10.69
C ASP A 764 3.91 39.44 9.59
N LEU A 765 3.76 38.30 8.92
CA LEU A 765 2.70 38.08 7.94
C LEU A 765 1.44 37.57 8.65
N PRO A 766 0.23 38.11 8.37
CA PRO A 766 -1.00 37.52 8.87
C PRO A 766 -1.20 36.10 8.29
N PRO A 767 -2.01 35.24 8.94
CA PRO A 767 -2.41 33.96 8.35
C PRO A 767 -2.96 34.16 6.93
N PRO A 768 -2.57 33.33 5.95
CA PRO A 768 -3.13 33.43 4.61
C PRO A 768 -4.61 33.04 4.62
N THR A 769 -5.44 33.76 3.87
CA THR A 769 -6.89 33.48 3.77
C THR A 769 -7.22 33.03 2.36
N ALA A 770 -7.99 31.94 2.24
CA ALA A 770 -8.48 31.45 0.96
C ALA A 770 -9.63 32.33 0.44
N ARG A 771 -9.98 32.21 -0.85
CA ARG A 771 -11.12 32.95 -1.44
C ARG A 771 -12.45 32.71 -0.72
N ALA A 772 -12.63 31.53 -0.14
CA ALA A 772 -13.83 31.18 0.61
C ALA A 772 -13.82 31.68 2.07
N GLY A 773 -12.79 32.42 2.50
CA GLY A 773 -12.74 33.08 3.82
C GLY A 773 -12.09 32.27 4.96
N PHE A 774 -11.75 31.00 4.74
CA PHE A 774 -11.03 30.19 5.74
C PHE A 774 -9.51 30.42 5.71
N ILE A 775 -8.83 30.13 6.82
CA ILE A 775 -7.35 30.21 6.90
C ILE A 775 -6.73 29.08 6.07
N SER A 776 -5.96 29.48 5.07
CA SER A 776 -5.35 28.64 4.06
C SER A 776 -4.09 27.93 4.57
N HIS A 777 -3.81 26.75 4.00
CA HIS A 777 -2.55 26.01 4.15
C HIS A 777 -1.51 26.36 3.07
N ARG A 778 -1.82 27.29 2.14
CA ARG A 778 -1.01 27.54 0.93
C ARG A 778 0.38 28.12 1.21
N ALA A 779 0.54 28.82 2.33
CA ALA A 779 1.78 29.42 2.83
C ALA A 779 1.77 29.43 4.36
N PHE A 780 2.89 29.79 4.98
CA PHE A 780 2.98 30.07 6.39
C PHE A 780 2.76 31.55 6.67
N GLY A 781 2.04 31.84 7.74
CA GLY A 781 1.81 33.17 8.31
C GLY A 781 1.32 33.00 9.76
N GLY A 782 1.00 34.10 10.42
CA GLY A 782 0.61 34.13 11.83
C GLY A 782 1.55 33.32 12.72
N LEU A 783 0.96 32.61 13.69
CA LEU A 783 1.71 31.86 14.69
C LEU A 783 1.89 30.40 14.25
N CYS A 784 3.16 29.99 14.12
CA CYS A 784 3.58 28.63 13.79
C CYS A 784 4.55 28.10 14.84
N GLY A 785 4.44 26.83 15.23
CA GLY A 785 5.30 26.27 16.27
C GLY A 785 5.05 24.81 16.61
N THR A 786 5.75 24.36 17.64
CA THR A 786 5.60 23.03 18.25
C THR A 786 5.53 23.16 19.76
N LEU A 787 4.56 22.48 20.38
CA LEU A 787 4.49 22.27 21.83
C LEU A 787 5.01 20.87 22.13
N ALA A 788 6.03 20.75 22.97
CA ALA A 788 6.40 19.51 23.63
C ALA A 788 5.62 19.42 24.94
N VAL A 789 4.87 18.33 25.13
CA VAL A 789 3.92 18.20 26.25
C VAL A 789 4.21 16.91 27.03
N GLU A 790 4.32 17.04 28.34
CA GLU A 790 4.32 15.94 29.29
C GLU A 790 2.92 15.78 29.88
N ALA A 791 2.41 14.55 29.89
CA ALA A 791 1.15 14.16 30.49
C ALA A 791 1.40 13.29 31.73
N GLU A 792 1.01 13.79 32.88
CA GLU A 792 1.03 13.09 34.17
C GLU A 792 -0.33 12.42 34.43
N VAL A 793 -0.32 11.14 34.77
CA VAL A 793 -1.52 10.40 35.18
C VAL A 793 -1.86 10.73 36.64
N LEU A 794 -3.07 11.22 36.90
CA LEU A 794 -3.54 11.54 38.26
C LEU A 794 -4.44 10.45 38.85
N THR A 795 -5.25 9.81 38.02
CA THR A 795 -6.03 8.64 38.41
C THR A 795 -5.83 7.52 37.39
N PRO A 796 -5.99 6.23 37.77
CA PRO A 796 -5.76 5.13 36.83
C PRO A 796 -6.46 5.38 35.50
N ILE A 797 -5.76 5.17 34.38
CA ILE A 797 -6.31 5.41 33.05
C ILE A 797 -6.28 4.14 32.21
N ASN A 798 -7.41 3.85 31.55
CA ASN A 798 -7.50 2.79 30.57
C ASN A 798 -7.99 3.33 29.22
N ILE A 799 -7.20 3.07 28.19
CA ILE A 799 -7.63 3.11 26.80
C ILE A 799 -7.44 1.68 26.30
N ARG A 800 -8.52 1.06 25.84
CA ARG A 800 -8.53 -0.35 25.44
C ARG A 800 -7.56 -0.59 24.28
N GLN A 801 -6.74 -1.64 24.37
CA GLN A 801 -5.91 -2.12 23.25
C GLN A 801 -6.78 -2.55 22.05
N SER A 802 -6.33 -2.22 20.84
CA SER A 802 -7.00 -2.60 19.59
C SER A 802 -6.71 -4.06 19.20
N GLY A 803 -7.62 -4.66 18.45
CA GLY A 803 -7.50 -6.04 17.98
C GLY A 803 -8.06 -7.08 18.96
N GLU A 804 -7.37 -8.21 19.07
CA GLU A 804 -7.74 -9.35 19.91
C GLU A 804 -7.61 -9.04 21.41
N PRO A 805 -8.48 -9.59 22.29
CA PRO A 805 -8.30 -9.53 23.73
C PRO A 805 -6.89 -9.99 24.12
N SER A 806 -6.25 -9.27 25.03
CA SER A 806 -4.91 -9.60 25.52
C SER A 806 -4.94 -10.87 26.37
N PHE A 807 -6.04 -11.09 27.07
CA PHE A 807 -6.29 -12.30 27.88
C PHE A 807 -7.74 -12.75 27.68
N LYS A 808 -7.97 -14.06 27.79
CA LYS A 808 -9.29 -14.69 27.65
C LYS A 808 -9.48 -15.73 28.75
N ALA A 809 -10.70 -15.82 29.26
CA ALA A 809 -11.14 -16.89 30.16
C ALA A 809 -12.54 -17.36 29.74
N THR A 810 -12.90 -18.59 30.07
CA THR A 810 -14.25 -19.12 29.84
C THR A 810 -14.85 -19.49 31.20
N LEU A 811 -15.99 -18.89 31.52
CA LEU A 811 -16.81 -19.23 32.68
C LEU A 811 -18.04 -20.02 32.24
N ASP A 812 -18.76 -20.62 33.18
CA ASP A 812 -20.01 -21.37 32.90
C ASP A 812 -21.03 -20.53 32.12
N ASP A 813 -21.08 -19.22 32.41
CA ASP A 813 -21.98 -18.25 31.77
C ASP A 813 -21.43 -17.66 30.44
N GLY A 814 -20.26 -18.09 29.97
CA GLY A 814 -19.66 -17.71 28.68
C GLY A 814 -18.26 -17.07 28.76
N PRO A 815 -17.73 -16.59 27.62
CA PRO A 815 -16.37 -16.07 27.53
C PRO A 815 -16.21 -14.68 28.16
N VAL A 816 -15.05 -14.45 28.76
CA VAL A 816 -14.63 -13.19 29.39
C VAL A 816 -13.31 -12.72 28.77
N ASN A 817 -13.25 -11.42 28.45
CA ASN A 817 -12.11 -10.80 27.78
C ASN A 817 -11.40 -9.82 28.71
N GLY A 818 -10.09 -10.02 28.90
CA GLY A 818 -9.18 -9.09 29.57
C GLY A 818 -8.47 -8.22 28.55
N TRP A 819 -8.56 -6.89 28.74
CA TRP A 819 -7.95 -5.92 27.84
C TRP A 819 -6.77 -5.21 28.48
N ASP A 820 -5.63 -5.27 27.83
CA ASP A 820 -4.50 -4.42 28.18
C ASP A 820 -4.77 -2.94 27.83
N PHE A 821 -3.91 -2.06 28.34
CA PHE A 821 -3.81 -0.67 27.90
C PHE A 821 -3.31 -0.60 26.45
N PHE A 822 -3.73 0.43 25.73
CA PHE A 822 -3.33 0.66 24.35
C PHE A 822 -1.80 0.72 24.20
N SER A 823 -1.30 -0.09 23.28
CA SER A 823 0.09 -0.11 22.87
C SER A 823 0.18 -0.17 21.35
N LEU A 824 1.29 0.34 20.82
CA LEU A 824 1.63 0.24 19.40
C LEU A 824 2.10 -1.18 19.11
N ALA A 825 1.15 -2.10 18.96
CA ALA A 825 1.40 -3.53 18.87
C ALA A 825 0.50 -4.22 17.82
N PRO A 826 0.87 -5.45 17.40
CA PRO A 826 0.06 -6.24 16.50
C PRO A 826 -1.37 -6.49 16.99
N PRO A 827 -2.35 -6.60 16.06
CA PRO A 827 -3.74 -6.88 16.40
C PRO A 827 -3.95 -8.27 17.00
N GLU A 828 -3.13 -9.25 16.63
CA GLU A 828 -3.17 -10.63 17.15
C GLU A 828 -2.40 -10.71 18.47
N ALA A 829 -2.99 -11.31 19.50
CA ALA A 829 -2.40 -11.32 20.84
C ALA A 829 -1.06 -12.09 20.88
N GLU A 830 -0.98 -13.22 20.17
CA GLU A 830 0.22 -14.08 20.11
C GLU A 830 1.42 -13.41 19.41
N GLN A 831 1.18 -12.38 18.58
CA GLN A 831 2.24 -11.65 17.89
C GLN A 831 2.78 -10.47 18.70
N ARG A 832 2.17 -10.16 19.84
CA ARG A 832 2.60 -9.06 20.72
C ARG A 832 3.83 -9.52 21.50
N GLY A 833 4.99 -8.91 21.22
CA GLY A 833 6.21 -9.16 21.97
C GLY A 833 6.12 -8.71 23.44
N SER A 834 7.10 -9.08 24.26
CA SER A 834 7.16 -8.71 25.68
C SER A 834 7.38 -7.20 25.91
N ASN A 835 8.02 -6.52 24.96
CA ASN A 835 8.38 -5.11 25.06
C ASN A 835 7.33 -4.24 24.36
N LEU A 836 6.19 -4.05 25.02
CA LEU A 836 5.09 -3.23 24.49
C LEU A 836 5.37 -1.74 24.67
N VAL A 837 5.18 -0.97 23.60
CA VAL A 837 5.21 0.50 23.65
C VAL A 837 3.81 1.01 23.95
N TYR A 838 3.53 1.28 25.22
CA TYR A 838 2.26 1.86 25.65
C TYR A 838 2.18 3.34 25.27
N ALA A 839 1.01 3.75 24.80
CA ALA A 839 0.81 5.12 24.37
C ALA A 839 -0.60 5.66 24.62
N LEU A 840 -0.72 6.95 24.84
CA LEU A 840 -1.95 7.68 24.60
C LEU A 840 -2.13 7.82 23.08
N PRO A 841 -3.21 7.28 22.47
CA PRO A 841 -3.44 7.45 21.05
C PRO A 841 -3.60 8.93 20.70
N SER A 842 -2.92 9.36 19.63
CA SER A 842 -2.97 10.74 19.14
C SER A 842 -4.40 11.25 18.90
N ARG A 843 -5.29 10.38 18.42
CA ARG A 843 -6.71 10.69 18.20
C ARG A 843 -7.50 10.91 19.48
N SER A 844 -7.17 10.19 20.55
CA SER A 844 -7.82 10.37 21.85
C SER A 844 -7.40 11.71 22.46
N ILE A 845 -6.10 12.04 22.37
CA ILE A 845 -5.56 13.35 22.78
C ILE A 845 -6.24 14.47 21.97
N LYS A 846 -6.22 14.36 20.64
CA LYS A 846 -6.86 15.32 19.73
C LYS A 846 -8.35 15.49 20.03
N GLY A 847 -9.08 14.38 20.22
CA GLY A 847 -10.52 14.41 20.49
C GLY A 847 -10.86 15.07 21.81
N MET A 848 -10.09 14.77 22.87
CA MET A 848 -10.23 15.40 24.18
C MET A 848 -9.97 16.91 24.11
N LEU A 849 -8.83 17.32 23.54
CA LEU A 849 -8.48 18.74 23.45
C LEU A 849 -9.41 19.51 22.51
N ARG A 850 -9.87 18.89 21.41
CA ARG A 850 -10.90 19.45 20.55
C ARG A 850 -12.20 19.69 21.29
N HIS A 851 -12.61 18.76 22.16
CA HIS A 851 -13.84 18.90 22.95
C HIS A 851 -13.75 20.08 23.92
N ILE A 852 -12.65 20.20 24.68
CA ILE A 852 -12.42 21.36 25.55
C ILE A 852 -12.35 22.64 24.72
N TYR A 853 -11.64 22.62 23.59
CA TYR A 853 -11.52 23.79 22.71
C TYR A 853 -12.88 24.24 22.15
N SER A 854 -13.78 23.31 21.83
CA SER A 854 -15.14 23.65 21.41
C SER A 854 -15.92 24.41 22.49
N ILE A 855 -15.67 24.13 23.77
CA ILE A 855 -16.30 24.84 24.89
C ILE A 855 -15.66 26.22 25.08
N VAL A 856 -14.33 26.32 25.15
CA VAL A 856 -13.64 27.62 25.39
C VAL A 856 -13.86 28.62 24.26
N SER A 857 -14.27 28.15 23.09
CA SER A 857 -14.55 28.98 21.91
C SER A 857 -16.05 29.14 21.59
N ASP A 858 -16.96 28.58 22.38
CA ASP A 858 -18.42 28.54 22.09
C ASP A 858 -18.74 28.00 20.67
N SER A 859 -18.14 26.87 20.29
CA SER A 859 -18.33 26.20 18.99
C SER A 859 -19.62 25.37 18.93
N ARG A 860 -20.77 25.97 19.24
CA ARG A 860 -22.08 25.27 19.25
C ARG A 860 -22.78 25.21 17.90
N VAL A 861 -22.46 26.14 17.01
CA VAL A 861 -23.02 26.19 15.65
C VAL A 861 -22.29 25.18 14.78
N GLU A 862 -23.04 24.26 14.16
CA GLU A 862 -22.47 23.31 13.21
C GLU A 862 -21.99 24.03 11.94
N SER A 863 -20.84 23.60 11.42
CA SER A 863 -20.31 24.13 10.16
C SER A 863 -21.18 23.66 9.00
N GLY A 864 -21.81 24.61 8.30
CA GLY A 864 -22.67 24.32 7.15
C GLY A 864 -21.88 24.05 5.86
N ASP A 865 -20.82 24.82 5.63
CA ASP A 865 -19.93 24.69 4.48
C ASP A 865 -18.54 25.27 4.82
N ILE A 866 -17.55 25.06 3.95
CA ILE A 866 -16.16 25.46 4.18
C ILE A 866 -15.94 26.98 4.36
N SER A 867 -16.88 27.83 3.94
CA SER A 867 -16.83 29.28 4.18
C SER A 867 -17.38 29.70 5.55
N ARG A 868 -18.08 28.79 6.24
CA ARG A 868 -18.77 29.05 7.52
C ARG A 868 -18.40 27.98 8.54
N LEU A 869 -17.12 27.91 8.87
CA LEU A 869 -16.58 26.98 9.85
C LEU A 869 -16.74 27.50 11.29
N SER A 870 -17.11 26.61 12.21
CA SER A 870 -16.99 26.87 13.64
C SER A 870 -15.51 27.06 14.05
N PRO A 871 -15.19 27.75 15.16
CA PRO A 871 -13.81 27.91 15.62
C PRO A 871 -13.07 26.56 15.79
N SER A 872 -13.74 25.55 16.34
CA SER A 872 -13.18 24.20 16.52
C SER A 872 -12.92 23.50 15.18
N ASP A 873 -13.84 23.62 14.21
CA ASP A 873 -13.69 23.06 12.87
C ASP A 873 -12.57 23.73 12.07
N SER A 874 -12.46 25.06 12.16
CA SER A 874 -11.40 25.85 11.54
C SER A 874 -10.00 25.44 12.03
N LEU A 875 -9.86 25.14 13.32
CA LEU A 875 -8.57 24.77 13.92
C LEU A 875 -8.26 23.28 13.79
N PHE A 876 -9.20 22.38 14.12
CA PHE A 876 -8.96 20.94 14.17
C PHE A 876 -9.26 20.20 12.85
N GLY A 877 -9.84 20.90 11.88
CA GLY A 877 -10.21 20.39 10.56
C GLY A 877 -11.67 19.94 10.49
N TRP A 878 -12.19 19.87 9.27
CA TRP A 878 -13.60 19.57 9.02
C TRP A 878 -13.79 18.80 7.70
N VAL A 879 -14.81 17.95 7.69
CA VAL A 879 -15.24 17.19 6.51
C VAL A 879 -16.76 17.29 6.46
N GLY A 880 -17.27 18.01 5.45
CA GLY A 880 -18.68 18.15 5.15
C GLY A 880 -19.15 17.29 3.98
N THR A 881 -20.38 17.53 3.56
CA THR A 881 -21.03 16.85 2.44
C THR A 881 -20.82 17.63 1.15
N GLY A 882 -20.58 16.92 0.04
CA GLY A 882 -20.45 17.53 -1.29
C GLY A 882 -19.01 17.82 -1.75
N HIS A 883 -18.90 18.37 -2.95
CA HIS A 883 -17.64 18.57 -3.65
C HIS A 883 -16.73 19.57 -2.93
N ASN A 884 -15.48 19.18 -2.71
CA ASN A 884 -14.44 20.04 -2.13
C ASN A 884 -14.76 20.59 -0.72
N GLN A 885 -15.74 20.01 0.00
CA GLN A 885 -16.13 20.39 1.36
C GLN A 885 -15.29 19.67 2.43
N ALA A 886 -13.97 19.80 2.35
CA ALA A 886 -13.06 19.25 3.35
C ALA A 886 -11.85 20.15 3.51
N ILE A 887 -11.41 20.33 4.77
CA ILE A 887 -10.22 21.10 5.14
C ILE A 887 -9.43 20.36 6.22
N MET A 888 -8.11 20.32 6.05
CA MET A 888 -7.23 19.76 7.06
C MET A 888 -7.14 20.69 8.28
N GLY A 889 -7.07 20.12 9.48
CA GLY A 889 -6.81 20.92 10.68
C GLY A 889 -5.44 21.58 10.64
N ARG A 890 -5.31 22.71 11.34
CA ARG A 890 -4.08 23.50 11.54
C ARG A 890 -3.26 23.07 12.77
N VAL A 891 -3.70 22.02 13.44
CA VAL A 891 -3.00 21.37 14.57
C VAL A 891 -2.82 19.87 14.30
N SER A 892 -1.68 19.33 14.73
CA SER A 892 -1.33 17.92 14.61
C SER A 892 -0.78 17.37 15.92
N PHE A 893 -1.24 16.19 16.33
CA PHE A 893 -0.90 15.56 17.61
C PHE A 893 -0.12 14.27 17.38
N SER A 894 1.05 14.12 17.99
CA SER A 894 1.75 12.82 18.02
C SER A 894 1.11 11.85 19.01
N PHE A 895 1.55 10.59 19.00
CA PHE A 895 1.23 9.64 20.06
C PHE A 895 1.93 10.05 21.35
N GLY A 896 1.28 9.83 22.49
CA GLY A 896 1.86 10.06 23.82
C GLY A 896 2.53 8.80 24.34
N ILE A 897 3.82 8.64 24.09
CA ILE A 897 4.56 7.45 24.53
C ILE A 897 4.79 7.53 26.04
N PHE A 898 4.50 6.44 26.75
CA PHE A 898 4.81 6.32 28.18
C PHE A 898 6.24 5.89 28.41
N GLU A 899 6.90 6.51 29.38
CA GLU A 899 8.21 6.08 29.88
C GLU A 899 7.97 5.12 31.04
N GLU A 900 8.38 3.85 30.89
CA GLU A 900 8.33 2.79 31.92
C GLU A 900 7.03 2.76 32.76
N PRO A 901 5.87 2.46 32.14
CA PRO A 901 4.60 2.62 32.83
C PRO A 901 4.35 1.60 33.93
N ASP A 902 3.85 2.07 35.08
CA ASP A 902 3.29 1.22 36.12
C ASP A 902 1.84 0.85 35.77
N LEU A 903 1.51 -0.44 35.90
CA LEU A 903 0.30 -1.06 35.37
C LEU A 903 -0.37 -1.94 36.42
N ALA A 904 -1.69 -1.83 36.55
CA ALA A 904 -2.46 -2.77 37.37
C ALA A 904 -3.77 -3.19 36.71
N TRP A 905 -4.20 -4.41 37.02
CA TRP A 905 -5.49 -4.93 36.60
C TRP A 905 -6.63 -4.35 37.44
N PHE A 906 -7.75 -4.10 36.79
CA PHE A 906 -8.98 -3.65 37.41
C PHE A 906 -10.16 -4.47 36.93
N GLU A 907 -11.05 -4.73 37.87
CA GLU A 907 -12.39 -5.26 37.63
C GLU A 907 -13.42 -4.17 37.92
N VAL A 908 -14.35 -4.00 36.99
CA VAL A 908 -15.51 -3.12 37.16
C VAL A 908 -16.79 -3.90 36.85
N PRO A 909 -17.57 -4.29 37.87
CA PRO A 909 -18.89 -4.89 37.70
C PRO A 909 -19.87 -3.99 36.94
N TYR A 910 -20.76 -4.60 36.15
CA TYR A 910 -21.87 -3.94 35.44
C TYR A 910 -23.23 -4.51 35.91
N PRO A 911 -24.27 -3.68 36.06
CA PRO A 911 -24.31 -2.23 35.88
C PRO A 911 -23.66 -1.45 37.04
N TYR A 912 -23.09 -0.29 36.74
CA TYR A 912 -22.46 0.61 37.73
C TYR A 912 -23.15 1.99 37.81
N GLY A 913 -24.35 2.13 37.23
CA GLY A 913 -25.08 3.40 37.11
C GLY A 913 -25.51 4.01 38.44
N ASP A 914 -25.73 3.17 39.46
CA ASP A 914 -26.21 3.57 40.79
C ASP A 914 -25.12 4.27 41.63
N TRP A 915 -23.85 4.16 41.27
CA TRP A 915 -22.76 4.81 42.01
C TRP A 915 -22.68 6.29 41.68
N GLN A 916 -22.63 7.17 42.68
CA GLN A 916 -22.50 8.63 42.51
C GLN A 916 -21.48 9.22 43.48
N TYR A 917 -20.71 10.21 43.03
CA TYR A 917 -19.80 10.97 43.88
C TYR A 917 -20.45 12.29 44.29
N VAL A 918 -20.94 12.37 45.52
CA VAL A 918 -21.69 13.52 46.04
C VAL A 918 -21.22 13.86 47.44
N GLY A 919 -20.96 15.15 47.70
CA GLY A 919 -20.47 15.61 49.01
C GLY A 919 -19.09 15.08 49.37
N GLY A 920 -18.23 14.82 48.38
CA GLY A 920 -16.87 14.29 48.60
C GLY A 920 -16.81 12.79 48.91
N GLN A 921 -17.90 12.05 48.75
CA GLN A 921 -17.96 10.61 49.01
C GLN A 921 -18.72 9.86 47.92
N TRP A 922 -18.32 8.61 47.68
CA TRP A 922 -19.03 7.68 46.81
C TRP A 922 -20.24 7.08 47.54
N LYS A 923 -21.42 7.13 46.91
CA LYS A 923 -22.66 6.54 47.41
C LYS A 923 -23.26 5.64 46.33
N ASN A 924 -23.76 4.47 46.72
CA ASN A 924 -24.57 3.62 45.85
C ASN A 924 -26.05 3.98 46.09
N ILE A 925 -26.72 4.51 45.07
CA ILE A 925 -28.11 4.98 45.13
C ILE A 925 -28.91 4.12 44.13
N PRO A 926 -29.62 3.08 44.60
CA PRO A 926 -30.33 2.15 43.72
C PRO A 926 -31.33 2.84 42.79
N GLY A 927 -31.28 2.52 41.50
CA GLY A 927 -32.18 3.06 40.48
C GLY A 927 -31.82 4.48 40.03
N ALA A 928 -30.75 5.08 40.57
CA ALA A 928 -30.29 6.38 40.15
C ALA A 928 -29.55 6.29 38.81
N SER A 929 -29.71 7.31 37.97
CA SER A 929 -28.92 7.45 36.75
C SER A 929 -27.69 8.32 36.98
N VAL A 930 -26.65 8.09 36.18
CA VAL A 930 -25.42 8.87 36.21
C VAL A 930 -25.72 10.35 35.90
N PRO A 931 -25.45 11.29 36.81
CA PRO A 931 -25.65 12.71 36.56
C PRO A 931 -24.75 13.17 35.41
N ARG A 932 -25.34 13.91 34.47
CA ARG A 932 -24.62 14.52 33.34
C ARG A 932 -24.25 15.94 33.74
N TYR A 933 -22.95 16.22 33.78
CA TYR A 933 -22.49 17.61 33.88
C TYR A 933 -22.46 18.21 32.48
N LEU A 934 -23.37 19.16 32.22
CA LEU A 934 -23.49 19.84 30.93
C LEU A 934 -23.13 21.32 31.09
N ILE A 935 -22.29 21.83 30.20
CA ILE A 935 -22.08 23.27 30.02
C ILE A 935 -23.01 23.74 28.90
N ASP A 936 -23.76 24.81 29.17
CA ASP A 936 -24.77 25.40 28.27
C ASP A 936 -25.77 24.38 27.69
N ASN A 937 -26.12 23.35 28.49
CA ASN A 937 -26.98 22.22 28.07
C ASN A 937 -26.51 21.47 26.81
N ASN A 938 -25.27 21.66 26.38
CA ASN A 938 -24.77 21.17 25.10
C ASN A 938 -23.51 20.30 25.24
N TRP A 939 -22.53 20.71 26.05
CA TRP A 939 -21.26 19.96 26.14
C TRP A 939 -21.17 19.15 27.43
N ARG A 940 -21.08 17.83 27.28
CA ARG A 940 -20.88 16.93 28.41
C ARG A 940 -19.43 16.93 28.88
N LEU A 941 -19.23 17.11 30.19
CA LEU A 941 -17.96 16.88 30.87
C LEU A 941 -18.13 15.81 31.94
N PHE A 942 -17.01 15.19 32.31
CA PHE A 942 -16.95 14.19 33.37
C PHE A 942 -16.22 14.83 34.55
N PRO A 943 -16.87 14.98 35.73
CA PRO A 943 -16.21 15.55 36.89
C PRO A 943 -15.07 14.65 37.35
N HIS A 944 -14.04 15.25 37.97
CA HIS A 944 -12.97 14.51 38.61
C HIS A 944 -13.45 13.99 39.97
N ALA A 945 -13.07 12.75 40.28
CA ALA A 945 -13.42 12.06 41.51
C ALA A 945 -12.36 10.97 41.76
N PRO A 946 -12.08 10.60 43.02
CA PRO A 946 -11.28 9.43 43.35
C PRO A 946 -11.90 8.15 42.77
N LEU A 947 -11.12 7.07 42.72
CA LEU A 947 -11.59 5.79 42.23
C LEU A 947 -12.82 5.30 43.01
N ALA A 948 -13.87 4.88 42.30
CA ALA A 948 -15.07 4.36 42.94
C ALA A 948 -14.79 3.03 43.66
N PRO A 949 -15.35 2.78 44.86
CA PRO A 949 -15.12 1.53 45.61
C PRO A 949 -15.52 0.24 44.87
N ILE A 950 -16.44 0.33 43.91
CA ILE A 950 -16.84 -0.80 43.05
C ILE A 950 -15.75 -1.23 42.06
N ALA A 951 -14.77 -0.38 41.77
CA ALA A 951 -13.65 -0.71 40.91
C ALA A 951 -12.55 -1.39 41.74
N ARG A 952 -12.41 -2.71 41.63
CA ARG A 952 -11.43 -3.48 42.40
C ARG A 952 -10.11 -3.55 41.63
N ARG A 953 -8.99 -3.33 42.32
CA ARG A 953 -7.65 -3.66 41.79
C ARG A 953 -7.41 -5.15 41.96
N LEU A 954 -6.82 -5.78 40.95
CA LEU A 954 -6.43 -7.18 40.94
C LEU A 954 -4.91 -7.32 40.79
N ASP A 955 -4.35 -8.42 41.29
CA ASP A 955 -2.93 -8.75 41.14
C ASP A 955 -2.60 -9.28 39.73
N GLY A 956 -3.59 -9.87 39.06
CA GLY A 956 -3.50 -10.41 37.70
C GLY A 956 -4.84 -10.43 36.99
N PHE A 957 -4.87 -10.99 35.78
CA PHE A 957 -6.13 -11.25 35.09
C PHE A 957 -6.80 -12.50 35.70
N GLU A 958 -7.75 -12.27 36.60
CA GLU A 958 -8.56 -13.31 37.23
C GLU A 958 -10.04 -12.97 37.03
N ALA A 959 -10.71 -13.68 36.12
CA ALA A 959 -12.12 -13.46 35.82
C ALA A 959 -13.01 -14.35 36.71
N ASP A 960 -13.91 -13.75 37.47
CA ASP A 960 -14.88 -14.44 38.34
C ASP A 960 -16.33 -14.31 37.86
N THR A 961 -16.64 -13.30 37.04
CA THR A 961 -17.96 -13.10 36.45
C THR A 961 -17.93 -12.54 35.03
N VAL A 962 -18.90 -12.95 34.21
CA VAL A 962 -19.18 -12.39 32.88
C VAL A 962 -19.84 -11.02 32.91
N LYS A 963 -20.31 -10.57 34.08
CA LYS A 963 -20.97 -9.26 34.27
C LYS A 963 -19.98 -8.14 34.60
N ALA A 964 -18.68 -8.43 34.68
CA ALA A 964 -17.66 -7.43 34.95
C ALA A 964 -16.78 -7.15 33.71
N ARG A 965 -16.17 -5.97 33.70
CA ARG A 965 -15.13 -5.59 32.74
C ARG A 965 -13.77 -5.73 33.40
N TYR A 966 -12.85 -6.41 32.72
CA TYR A 966 -11.48 -6.61 33.17
C TYR A 966 -10.53 -5.88 32.24
N PHE A 967 -9.70 -5.01 32.80
CA PHE A 967 -8.75 -4.24 32.01
C PHE A 967 -7.54 -3.81 32.82
N ARG A 968 -6.40 -3.65 32.15
CA ARG A 968 -5.19 -3.08 32.73
C ARG A 968 -5.17 -1.57 32.54
N ALA A 969 -4.81 -0.83 33.58
CA ALA A 969 -4.74 0.62 33.56
C ALA A 969 -3.33 1.09 33.91
N ILE A 970 -2.92 2.21 33.31
CA ILE A 970 -1.70 2.94 33.70
C ILE A 970 -1.99 3.64 35.02
N LEU A 971 -1.10 3.49 35.99
CA LEU A 971 -1.28 3.98 37.35
C LEU A 971 -0.83 5.46 37.51
N PRO A 972 -1.36 6.15 38.54
CA PRO A 972 -0.98 7.54 38.85
C PRO A 972 0.53 7.74 39.03
N GLY A 973 1.01 8.93 38.68
CA GLY A 973 2.42 9.31 38.71
C GLY A 973 3.19 8.97 37.43
N THR A 974 2.68 8.02 36.63
CA THR A 974 3.27 7.68 35.32
C THR A 974 3.19 8.85 34.35
N ARG A 975 4.24 9.04 33.53
CA ARG A 975 4.36 10.15 32.58
C ARG A 975 4.40 9.68 31.14
N SER A 976 3.80 10.48 30.27
CA SER A 976 3.78 10.29 28.82
C SER A 976 4.23 11.56 28.11
N ARG A 977 4.90 11.45 26.96
CA ARG A 977 5.36 12.60 26.18
C ARG A 977 4.79 12.58 24.76
N PHE A 978 4.30 13.72 24.31
CA PHE A 978 3.83 13.94 22.94
C PHE A 978 4.11 15.37 22.47
N THR A 979 3.88 15.61 21.19
CA THR A 979 4.03 16.92 20.56
C THR A 979 2.73 17.39 19.91
N ILE A 980 2.52 18.71 19.92
CA ILE A 980 1.46 19.40 19.18
C ILE A 980 2.12 20.37 18.20
N ARG A 981 2.05 20.06 16.90
CA ARG A 981 2.50 20.97 15.83
C ARG A 981 1.35 21.85 15.40
N PHE A 982 1.59 23.14 15.23
CA PHE A 982 0.56 24.10 14.85
C PHE A 982 1.08 25.13 13.84
N TRP A 983 0.19 25.64 13.00
CA TRP A 983 0.55 26.59 11.95
C TRP A 983 -0.60 27.54 11.59
N ASN A 984 -0.25 28.77 11.24
CA ASN A 984 -1.20 29.80 10.82
C ASN A 984 -2.26 30.09 11.88
N LEU A 985 -1.91 30.05 13.17
CA LEU A 985 -2.81 30.39 14.27
C LEU A 985 -2.92 31.90 14.41
N LEU A 986 -4.13 32.36 14.76
CA LEU A 986 -4.34 33.70 15.32
C LEU A 986 -3.90 33.74 16.78
N GLU A 987 -3.68 34.94 17.31
CA GLU A 987 -3.27 35.14 18.70
C GLU A 987 -4.28 34.53 19.68
N ASP A 988 -5.57 34.82 19.48
CA ASP A 988 -6.65 34.33 20.35
C ASP A 988 -6.83 32.80 20.25
N GLU A 989 -6.56 32.21 19.09
CA GLU A 989 -6.55 30.76 18.90
C GLU A 989 -5.41 30.10 19.68
N LEU A 990 -4.21 30.70 19.67
CA LEU A 990 -3.08 30.19 20.45
C LEU A 990 -3.33 30.32 21.95
N GLN A 991 -3.88 31.45 22.42
CA GLN A 991 -4.25 31.64 23.83
C GLN A 991 -5.24 30.55 24.30
N LYS A 992 -6.30 30.30 23.53
CA LYS A 992 -7.30 29.24 23.81
C LYS A 992 -6.68 27.84 23.76
N LEU A 993 -5.84 27.56 22.77
CA LEU A 993 -5.16 26.27 22.64
C LEU A 993 -4.24 26.00 23.83
N LEU A 994 -3.41 26.98 24.23
CA LEU A 994 -2.50 26.85 25.36
C LEU A 994 -3.24 26.66 26.68
N TRP A 995 -4.33 27.40 26.89
CA TRP A 995 -5.19 27.19 28.05
C TRP A 995 -5.78 25.77 28.08
N CYS A 996 -6.28 25.26 26.95
CA CYS A 996 -6.79 23.89 26.86
C CYS A 996 -5.73 22.82 27.14
N VAL A 997 -4.46 23.10 26.83
CA VAL A 997 -3.35 22.16 27.02
C VAL A 997 -2.89 22.16 28.48
N VAL A 998 -2.49 23.30 29.05
CA VAL A 998 -1.85 23.34 30.37
C VAL A 998 -2.88 23.33 31.51
N LEU A 999 -4.02 24.01 31.30
CA LEU A 999 -4.97 24.39 32.33
C LEU A 999 -4.33 25.14 33.53
N GLU A 1000 -5.17 25.72 34.37
CA GLU A 1000 -4.73 26.42 35.58
C GLU A 1000 -4.41 25.43 36.71
N PRO A 1001 -3.58 25.82 37.70
CA PRO A 1001 -3.27 24.98 38.84
C PRO A 1001 -4.51 24.44 39.56
N GLY A 1002 -4.56 23.12 39.75
CA GLY A 1002 -5.68 22.41 40.39
C GLY A 1002 -6.81 22.00 39.45
N LEU A 1003 -6.69 22.28 38.15
CA LEU A 1003 -7.55 21.71 37.11
C LEU A 1003 -6.88 20.49 36.45
N ALA A 1004 -7.68 19.62 35.85
CA ALA A 1004 -7.19 18.44 35.12
C ALA A 1004 -8.04 18.15 33.88
N LEU A 1005 -7.47 17.34 32.98
CA LEU A 1005 -8.14 16.80 31.79
C LEU A 1005 -8.60 15.37 32.04
N LYS A 1006 -9.58 14.89 31.25
CA LYS A 1006 -10.17 13.56 31.46
C LYS A 1006 -10.35 12.75 30.17
N MET A 1007 -9.80 11.54 30.13
CA MET A 1007 -9.76 10.68 28.94
C MET A 1007 -9.90 9.18 29.28
N GLY A 1008 -10.26 8.36 28.29
CA GLY A 1008 -10.30 6.91 28.41
C GLY A 1008 -11.66 6.34 28.82
N ASN A 1009 -11.65 5.08 29.25
CA ASN A 1009 -12.82 4.32 29.68
C ASN A 1009 -13.14 4.55 31.16
N ASN A 1010 -14.38 4.26 31.55
CA ASN A 1010 -14.85 4.30 32.94
C ASN A 1010 -14.61 5.65 33.64
N ARG A 1011 -14.53 6.75 32.87
CA ARG A 1011 -14.30 8.12 33.36
C ARG A 1011 -15.23 8.51 34.50
N TYR A 1012 -16.47 8.04 34.44
CA TYR A 1012 -17.45 8.30 35.49
C TYR A 1012 -17.04 7.74 36.85
N LEU A 1013 -16.36 6.59 36.91
CA LEU A 1013 -15.94 5.91 38.14
C LEU A 1013 -14.59 6.39 38.69
N GLY A 1014 -14.16 7.60 38.32
CA GLY A 1014 -12.91 8.20 38.78
C GLY A 1014 -11.67 7.90 37.92
N PHE A 1015 -11.77 7.09 36.86
CA PHE A 1015 -10.65 6.81 35.96
C PHE A 1015 -10.30 7.99 35.04
N GLY A 1016 -9.03 8.07 34.63
CA GLY A 1016 -8.62 8.82 33.45
C GLY A 1016 -8.33 10.30 33.62
N SER A 1017 -8.06 10.76 34.86
CA SER A 1017 -7.65 12.14 35.12
C SER A 1017 -6.17 12.33 34.78
N LEU A 1018 -5.84 13.41 34.06
CA LEU A 1018 -4.51 13.72 33.55
C LEU A 1018 -4.18 15.19 33.78
N ARG A 1019 -2.90 15.50 34.05
CA ARG A 1019 -2.38 16.86 34.05
C ARG A 1019 -1.33 17.00 32.96
N PHE A 1020 -1.39 18.09 32.20
CA PHE A 1020 -0.44 18.35 31.13
C PHE A 1020 0.47 19.51 31.51
N ARG A 1021 1.72 19.43 31.08
CA ARG A 1021 2.73 20.48 31.23
C ARG A 1021 3.45 20.69 29.90
N ILE A 1022 3.62 21.95 29.51
CA ILE A 1022 4.47 22.31 28.38
C ILE A 1022 5.94 22.26 28.82
N LEU A 1023 6.76 21.59 28.02
CA LEU A 1023 8.19 21.43 28.24
C LEU A 1023 9.00 22.55 27.57
N PRO A 1024 10.23 22.83 28.03
CA PRO A 1024 11.11 23.87 27.47
C PRO A 1024 11.43 23.68 25.98
N ASP A 1025 11.33 22.46 25.47
CA ASP A 1025 11.54 22.13 24.05
C ASP A 1025 10.43 22.67 23.13
N SER A 1026 9.48 23.44 23.67
CA SER A 1026 8.40 24.09 22.92
C SER A 1026 8.88 25.42 22.32
N PHE A 1027 8.56 25.64 21.04
CA PHE A 1027 9.06 26.80 20.30
C PHE A 1027 8.08 27.31 19.25
N MET A 1028 8.24 28.59 18.93
CA MET A 1028 7.71 29.25 17.74
C MET A 1028 8.74 29.21 16.61
N ILE A 1029 8.29 29.24 15.36
CA ILE A 1029 9.17 29.15 14.18
C ILE A 1029 9.32 30.51 13.53
N ASP A 1030 10.56 30.98 13.40
CA ASP A 1030 10.94 32.06 12.49
C ASP A 1030 11.30 31.49 11.11
N TRP A 1031 10.35 31.56 10.18
CA TRP A 1031 10.53 31.00 8.83
C TRP A 1031 11.62 31.72 8.02
N ASN A 1032 11.85 33.01 8.28
CA ASN A 1032 12.88 33.78 7.58
C ASN A 1032 14.27 33.32 8.00
N LYS A 1033 14.51 33.20 9.32
CA LYS A 1033 15.79 32.70 9.84
C LYS A 1033 16.05 31.25 9.44
N ARG A 1034 15.01 30.42 9.45
CA ARG A 1034 15.10 28.99 9.12
C ARG A 1034 15.65 28.73 7.71
N TYR A 1035 15.23 29.52 6.71
CA TYR A 1035 15.63 29.31 5.31
C TYR A 1035 16.73 30.27 4.84
N SER A 1036 17.15 31.24 5.66
CA SER A 1036 18.28 32.14 5.38
C SER A 1036 19.64 31.63 5.90
N GLY A 1037 19.69 30.39 6.39
CA GLY A 1037 20.93 29.75 6.87
C GLY A 1037 21.17 29.84 8.38
N GLY A 1038 20.17 30.27 9.17
CA GLY A 1038 20.25 30.24 10.64
C GLY A 1038 20.32 28.83 11.21
N SER A 1039 20.99 28.69 12.36
CA SER A 1039 21.02 27.44 13.13
C SER A 1039 19.65 27.14 13.76
N GLU A 1040 19.44 25.92 14.26
CA GLU A 1040 18.17 25.57 14.94
C GLU A 1040 17.88 26.46 16.14
N GLU A 1041 18.91 26.87 16.87
CA GLU A 1041 18.79 27.78 18.02
C GLU A 1041 18.35 29.19 17.58
N ASP A 1042 18.72 29.61 16.36
CA ASP A 1042 18.38 30.94 15.85
C ASP A 1042 16.92 31.08 15.43
N TRP A 1043 16.36 30.04 14.79
CA TRP A 1043 15.00 30.08 14.24
C TRP A 1043 13.92 29.47 15.14
N ARG A 1044 14.30 28.70 16.17
CA ARG A 1044 13.38 28.22 17.21
C ARG A 1044 13.29 29.26 18.32
N LEU A 1045 12.25 30.09 18.26
CA LEU A 1045 12.01 31.09 19.28
C LEU A 1045 11.36 30.43 20.51
N PRO A 1046 11.93 30.54 21.72
CA PRO A 1046 11.36 29.93 22.92
C PRO A 1046 9.92 30.41 23.18
N LEU A 1047 9.06 29.49 23.63
CA LEU A 1047 7.67 29.81 23.99
C LEU A 1047 7.52 30.03 25.50
N ASP A 1048 7.30 31.28 25.90
CA ASP A 1048 6.97 31.64 27.28
C ASP A 1048 5.44 31.55 27.51
N VAL A 1049 5.00 30.40 28.02
CA VAL A 1049 3.57 30.04 28.15
C VAL A 1049 2.78 31.03 28.99
N ASP A 1050 3.35 31.54 30.08
CA ASP A 1050 2.64 32.40 31.03
C ASP A 1050 2.19 33.72 30.37
N LYS A 1051 2.92 34.19 29.36
CA LYS A 1051 2.54 35.39 28.57
C LYS A 1051 1.31 35.16 27.68
N TRP A 1052 0.94 33.92 27.41
CA TRP A 1052 -0.17 33.56 26.53
C TRP A 1052 -1.43 33.12 27.28
N LEU A 1053 -1.34 32.88 28.60
CA LEU A 1053 -2.48 32.48 29.39
C LEU A 1053 -3.36 33.71 29.68
N ASN A 1054 -4.48 33.81 28.97
CA ASN A 1054 -5.44 34.90 29.11
C ASN A 1054 -6.86 34.37 29.40
N PRO A 1055 -7.29 34.33 30.68
CA PRO A 1055 -8.64 33.90 31.06
C PRO A 1055 -9.77 34.64 30.35
N ASN A 1056 -9.57 35.91 29.97
CA ASN A 1056 -10.59 36.71 29.27
C ASN A 1056 -10.87 36.20 27.85
N ALA A 1057 -9.96 35.42 27.25
CA ALA A 1057 -10.15 34.79 25.95
C ALA A 1057 -11.03 33.52 26.01
N ILE A 1058 -11.36 33.03 27.21
CA ILE A 1058 -12.00 31.74 27.45
C ILE A 1058 -13.50 31.91 27.67
N LYS A 1059 -14.32 31.29 26.81
CA LYS A 1059 -15.78 31.17 27.00
C LYS A 1059 -16.09 30.10 28.05
N HIS A 1060 -17.19 30.30 28.79
CA HIS A 1060 -17.63 29.41 29.88
C HIS A 1060 -16.56 29.13 30.94
N TYR A 1061 -15.68 30.11 31.18
CA TYR A 1061 -14.52 29.95 32.04
C TYR A 1061 -14.89 29.48 33.46
N THR A 1062 -15.88 30.11 34.10
CA THR A 1062 -16.32 29.77 35.47
C THR A 1062 -16.88 28.35 35.56
N GLU A 1063 -17.67 27.92 34.59
CA GLU A 1063 -18.24 26.58 34.50
C GLU A 1063 -17.15 25.54 34.24
N LEU A 1064 -16.19 25.85 33.37
CA LEU A 1064 -15.03 25.00 33.11
C LEU A 1064 -14.15 24.83 34.35
N GLN A 1065 -13.88 25.89 35.10
CA GLN A 1065 -13.13 25.80 36.36
C GLN A 1065 -13.82 24.86 37.37
N LYS A 1066 -15.15 24.87 37.42
CA LYS A 1066 -15.92 23.94 38.27
C LYS A 1066 -15.85 22.51 37.75
N ALA A 1067 -16.05 22.31 36.44
CA ALA A 1067 -16.11 21.00 35.81
C ALA A 1067 -14.78 20.25 35.83
N LEU A 1068 -13.67 20.98 35.64
CA LEU A 1068 -12.31 20.45 35.53
C LEU A 1068 -11.56 20.45 36.86
N ASN A 1069 -12.22 20.84 37.97
CA ASN A 1069 -11.59 20.91 39.29
C ASN A 1069 -11.13 19.52 39.76
N ALA A 1070 -9.84 19.40 40.02
CA ALA A 1070 -9.17 18.19 40.47
C ALA A 1070 -8.37 18.40 41.77
N LYS A 1071 -8.62 19.48 42.52
CA LYS A 1071 -7.88 19.80 43.76
C LYS A 1071 -7.99 18.76 44.87
N HIS A 1072 -8.98 17.89 44.79
CA HIS A 1072 -9.27 16.84 45.77
C HIS A 1072 -8.67 15.47 45.38
N LEU A 1073 -7.98 15.39 44.23
CA LEU A 1073 -7.33 14.18 43.74
C LEU A 1073 -5.90 14.04 44.27
#